data_AF-A0A414LCQ4-F1
#
_entry.id   AF-A0A414LCQ4-F1
#
_cell.length_a   1.000
_cell.length_b   1.000
_cell.length_c   1.000
_cell.angle_alpha   90.00
_cell.angle_beta   90.00
_cell.angle_gamma   90.00
#
_symmetry.space_group_name_H-M   'P 1'
#
loop_
_entity.id
_entity.type
_entity.pdbx_description
1 polymer ?
#
loop_
_entity_poly.entity_id
_entity_poly.type
_entity_poly.pdbx_seq_one_letter_code
_entity_poly.pdbx_strand_id
1 'polypeptide(L)'
;MMKRWIILCLAFSSGLLSANAGSTVVKDSLLRIYVSAPHDSARLDVLHDIARLDQQTPVFLYYENKLLQEATAQNNLRYQSLATYEHIIYFFNKLDLVRVTQWMGKMENLAEKHNYYNDYFKAKKLQIEMYTINQQIEFAIYEAKIMYEKAKKLNDRNGMREACLCLMTSYIATLRYEEGIQALEEAFQLMSPQDSPMDKISLLSKAILVYSFLHENDKMFSSLEQMQTAINELITANPALQNAYSALYMGIETQYALYYIRTKDMEKAWEHLQKVDEYYTPNTFLPYQISRLQAYAEYHRSLKDYKKSLEYLDDAIRLVKQMSFPDVILYTAMKADILVDMGRANESLDIYKKVMRDKDSLYRNLSHTQMEQIQSLYDMDKLLLQRERWHAKVHIIFLAVIGTALLALITFVVNMYLSRKRLQRDAKEAARLNQVAEEANEVKSRFLANMSYNIRIPLNNVVGFSQLLSTDMGLDEKEKQEYSEIIQTNSTELIQLVNDVLDLSRLEAKMMKFQIQECEIREMCSDLVGMARMNSDGHIHAQLETDVESQILRMDANRFNQAVINMLLYPVPNDTDREVKMRLERDERNELLIFHIINSPLADPAFSSQQVSIRLKINQLLFEHFGGSFIISEEEGTPITFTISYKE
;
A
#
# COMPACT_ATOMS: atom_id res chain seq x y z
N MET A 1 47.33 -27.13 17.38
CA MET A 1 47.65 -26.42 18.66
C MET A 1 48.50 -25.17 18.36
N MET A 2 48.12 -24.38 17.35
CA MET A 2 49.02 -23.42 16.70
C MET A 2 48.18 -22.29 16.08
N LYS A 3 47.35 -21.64 16.90
CA LYS A 3 46.23 -20.84 16.38
C LYS A 3 46.72 -19.49 15.87
N ARG A 4 47.38 -18.68 16.70
CA ARG A 4 47.64 -17.28 16.33
C ARG A 4 48.79 -17.15 15.32
N TRP A 5 49.84 -17.96 15.41
CA TRP A 5 50.95 -17.90 14.44
C TRP A 5 50.56 -18.35 13.03
N ILE A 6 49.85 -19.48 12.86
CA ILE A 6 49.36 -19.89 11.54
C ILE A 6 48.37 -18.84 11.02
N ILE A 7 47.47 -18.32 11.87
CA ILE A 7 46.56 -17.25 11.49
C ILE A 7 47.33 -15.98 11.09
N LEU A 8 48.40 -15.60 11.79
CA LEU A 8 49.24 -14.45 11.46
C LEU A 8 50.00 -14.69 10.15
N CYS A 9 50.59 -15.86 9.94
CA CYS A 9 51.21 -16.22 8.67
C CYS A 9 50.18 -16.22 7.52
N LEU A 10 48.98 -16.75 7.73
CA LEU A 10 47.89 -16.78 6.74
C LEU A 10 47.26 -15.40 6.49
N ALA A 11 47.19 -14.52 7.50
CA ALA A 11 46.62 -13.18 7.38
C ALA A 11 47.63 -12.20 6.76
N PHE A 12 48.92 -12.34 7.11
CA PHE A 12 49.98 -11.45 6.65
C PHE A 12 50.76 -11.98 5.44
N SER A 13 50.51 -13.20 4.94
CA SER A 13 51.11 -13.66 3.66
C SER A 13 50.68 -12.79 2.47
N SER A 14 49.58 -12.04 2.61
CA SER A 14 49.13 -11.02 1.65
C SER A 14 49.52 -9.57 2.00
N GLY A 15 50.27 -9.32 3.08
CA GLY A 15 50.45 -8.00 3.67
C GLY A 15 51.89 -7.46 3.67
N LEU A 16 52.07 -6.34 2.95
CA LEU A 16 53.15 -5.34 3.00
C LEU A 16 54.43 -5.59 2.20
N LEU A 17 54.38 -5.16 0.94
CA LEU A 17 55.49 -4.53 0.23
C LEU A 17 55.86 -3.21 0.93
N SER A 18 56.87 -3.20 1.81
CA SER A 18 57.47 -1.95 2.27
C SER A 18 58.68 -1.61 1.41
N ALA A 19 58.50 -0.77 0.40
CA ALA A 19 59.61 -0.13 -0.31
C ALA A 19 60.16 0.99 0.58
N ASN A 20 61.21 0.70 1.35
CA ASN A 20 61.90 1.69 2.18
C ASN A 20 63.11 2.21 1.40
N ALA A 21 62.93 3.24 0.57
CA ALA A 21 64.06 3.93 -0.07
C ALA A 21 63.77 5.42 -0.34
N GLY A 22 64.54 6.31 0.31
CA GLY A 22 64.78 7.69 -0.16
C GLY A 22 63.74 8.77 0.18
N SER A 23 63.04 8.69 1.32
CA SER A 23 61.76 9.40 1.52
C SER A 23 61.83 10.93 1.64
N THR A 24 62.87 11.55 2.20
CA THR A 24 62.81 12.99 2.54
C THR A 24 62.84 13.93 1.34
N VAL A 25 63.76 13.73 0.39
CA VAL A 25 63.87 14.59 -0.82
C VAL A 25 62.67 14.40 -1.76
N VAL A 26 62.19 13.16 -1.86
CA VAL A 26 60.99 12.82 -2.65
C VAL A 26 59.74 13.45 -2.03
N LYS A 27 59.61 13.39 -0.70
CA LYS A 27 58.50 14.01 0.04
C LYS A 27 58.46 15.52 -0.15
N ASP A 28 59.59 16.22 -0.03
CA ASP A 28 59.65 17.67 -0.23
C ASP A 28 59.26 18.08 -1.66
N SER A 29 59.65 17.28 -2.65
CA SER A 29 59.28 17.49 -4.05
C SER A 29 57.79 17.28 -4.28
N LEU A 30 57.21 16.19 -3.74
CA LEU A 30 55.77 15.93 -3.82
C LEU A 30 54.94 16.99 -3.08
N LEU A 31 55.41 17.49 -1.93
CA LEU A 31 54.74 18.57 -1.22
C LEU A 31 54.69 19.87 -2.02
N ARG A 32 55.77 20.20 -2.75
CA ARG A 32 55.75 21.35 -3.68
C ARG A 32 54.75 21.14 -4.80
N ILE A 33 54.72 19.95 -5.39
CA ILE A 33 53.75 19.59 -6.44
C ILE A 33 52.33 19.71 -5.89
N TYR A 34 52.05 19.18 -4.69
CA TYR A 34 50.74 19.23 -4.04
C TYR A 34 50.22 20.66 -3.83
N VAL A 35 51.11 21.59 -3.45
CA VAL A 35 50.75 23.01 -3.28
C VAL A 35 50.43 23.68 -4.62
N SER A 36 51.13 23.29 -5.69
CA SER A 36 50.94 23.85 -7.04
C SER A 36 49.85 23.14 -7.88
N ALA A 37 49.43 21.95 -7.49
CA ALA A 37 48.54 21.12 -8.29
C ALA A 37 47.09 21.68 -8.31
N PRO A 38 46.39 21.59 -9.46
CA PRO A 38 44.97 21.92 -9.54
C PRO A 38 44.14 21.01 -8.61
N HIS A 39 42.99 21.49 -8.15
CA HIS A 39 42.11 20.74 -7.23
C HIS A 39 41.28 19.68 -7.99
N ASP A 40 41.97 18.80 -8.72
CA ASP A 40 41.42 17.72 -9.51
C ASP A 40 42.07 16.38 -9.13
N SER A 41 41.88 15.37 -9.98
CA SER A 41 42.37 14.00 -9.73
C SER A 41 43.90 13.91 -9.64
N ALA A 42 44.65 14.79 -10.32
CA ALA A 42 46.11 14.77 -10.26
C ALA A 42 46.61 15.12 -8.85
N ARG A 43 45.87 15.95 -8.11
CA ARG A 43 46.21 16.28 -6.73
C ARG A 43 45.89 15.15 -5.75
N LEU A 44 44.87 14.35 -6.05
CA LEU A 44 44.59 13.13 -5.31
C LEU A 44 45.72 12.10 -5.49
N ASP A 45 46.23 11.94 -6.72
CA ASP A 45 47.39 11.07 -6.99
C ASP A 45 48.60 11.49 -6.15
N VAL A 46 48.92 12.80 -6.12
CA VAL A 46 50.05 13.33 -5.35
C VAL A 46 49.85 13.14 -3.84
N LEU A 47 48.63 13.38 -3.33
CA LEU A 47 48.32 13.13 -1.91
C LEU A 47 48.49 11.66 -1.53
N HIS A 48 48.04 10.76 -2.41
CA HIS A 48 48.19 9.33 -2.21
C HIS A 48 49.68 8.93 -2.20
N ASP A 49 50.48 9.45 -3.13
CA ASP A 49 51.92 9.20 -3.17
C ASP A 49 52.63 9.72 -1.92
N ILE A 50 52.26 10.91 -1.42
CA ILE A 50 52.81 11.45 -0.15
C ILE A 50 52.45 10.54 1.02
N ALA A 51 51.21 10.07 1.11
CA ALA A 51 50.79 9.17 2.18
C ALA A 51 51.62 7.88 2.15
N ARG A 52 51.82 7.30 0.97
CA ARG A 52 52.57 6.04 0.82
C ARG A 52 54.03 6.09 1.28
N LEU A 53 54.64 7.28 1.38
CA LEU A 53 56.00 7.43 1.90
C LEU A 53 56.12 7.13 3.41
N ASP A 54 55.02 7.23 4.16
CA ASP A 54 55.03 7.22 5.62
C ASP A 54 54.01 6.22 6.23
N GLN A 55 53.63 5.16 5.50
CA GLN A 55 52.52 4.22 5.81
C GLN A 55 52.48 3.66 7.24
N GLN A 56 53.63 3.55 7.91
CA GLN A 56 53.73 2.98 9.27
C GLN A 56 53.59 4.02 10.39
N THR A 57 53.62 5.31 10.06
CA THR A 57 53.70 6.43 11.01
C THR A 57 52.35 7.15 11.15
N PRO A 58 52.10 7.90 12.24
CA PRO A 58 50.90 8.73 12.36
C PRO A 58 50.75 9.80 11.27
N VAL A 59 51.84 10.18 10.59
CA VAL A 59 51.82 11.15 9.48
C VAL A 59 51.00 10.63 8.30
N PHE A 60 50.96 9.31 8.10
CA PHE A 60 50.10 8.66 7.11
C PHE A 60 48.65 9.12 7.22
N LEU A 61 48.08 9.04 8.42
CA LEU A 61 46.68 9.40 8.68
C LEU A 61 46.40 10.86 8.36
N TYR A 62 47.37 11.77 8.52
CA TYR A 62 47.17 13.17 8.18
C TYR A 62 46.94 13.36 6.67
N TYR A 63 47.80 12.77 5.83
CA TYR A 63 47.69 12.87 4.38
C TYR A 63 46.52 12.05 3.83
N GLU A 64 46.24 10.88 4.40
CA GLU A 64 45.07 10.07 4.02
C GLU A 64 43.74 10.74 4.39
N ASN A 65 43.64 11.41 5.55
CA ASN A 65 42.44 12.19 5.87
C ASN A 65 42.25 13.36 4.90
N LYS A 66 43.35 14.02 4.49
CA LYS A 66 43.30 15.06 3.44
C LYS A 66 42.86 14.49 2.10
N LEU A 67 43.40 13.35 1.70
CA LEU A 67 43.02 12.64 0.48
C LEU A 67 41.53 12.33 0.49
N LEU A 68 41.02 11.77 1.58
CA LEU A 68 39.60 11.44 1.72
C LEU A 68 38.71 12.69 1.67
N GLN A 69 39.09 13.77 2.35
CA GLN A 69 38.35 15.04 2.32
C GLN A 69 38.29 15.62 0.91
N GLU A 70 39.42 15.68 0.22
CA GLU A 70 39.52 16.23 -1.13
C GLU A 70 38.80 15.34 -2.16
N ALA A 71 38.93 14.01 -2.04
CA ALA A 71 38.19 13.06 -2.88
C ALA A 71 36.67 13.15 -2.64
N THR A 72 36.24 13.46 -1.41
CA THR A 72 34.82 13.69 -1.10
C THR A 72 34.32 14.98 -1.73
N ALA A 73 35.11 16.07 -1.64
CA ALA A 73 34.78 17.35 -2.26
C ALA A 73 34.72 17.26 -3.79
N GLN A 74 35.60 16.45 -4.40
CA GLN A 74 35.61 16.17 -5.83
C GLN A 74 34.60 15.08 -6.26
N ASN A 75 33.88 14.47 -5.33
CA ASN A 75 32.99 13.34 -5.56
C ASN A 75 33.67 12.14 -6.27
N ASN A 76 34.97 11.94 -6.03
CA ASN A 76 35.78 10.89 -6.62
C ASN A 76 35.69 9.60 -5.78
N LEU A 77 34.79 8.69 -6.18
CA LEU A 77 34.52 7.44 -5.45
C LEU A 77 35.72 6.49 -5.38
N ARG A 78 36.58 6.46 -6.40
CA ARG A 78 37.78 5.61 -6.42
C ARG A 78 38.70 5.98 -5.26
N TYR A 79 39.00 7.26 -5.09
CA TYR A 79 39.88 7.73 -4.01
C TYR A 79 39.20 7.74 -2.65
N GLN A 80 37.87 7.93 -2.57
CA GLN A 80 37.14 7.73 -1.31
C GLN A 80 37.22 6.27 -0.84
N SER A 81 37.02 5.32 -1.74
CA SER A 81 37.14 3.87 -1.48
C SER A 81 38.57 3.53 -1.07
N LEU A 82 39.56 3.92 -1.87
CA LEU A 82 40.97 3.65 -1.61
C LEU A 82 41.43 4.22 -0.26
N ALA A 83 41.18 5.50 0.01
CA ALA A 83 41.58 6.12 1.28
C ALA A 83 40.91 5.44 2.49
N THR A 84 39.64 5.05 2.38
CA THR A 84 38.93 4.32 3.43
C THR A 84 39.56 2.94 3.68
N TYR A 85 39.95 2.23 2.62
CA TYR A 85 40.65 0.95 2.71
C TYR A 85 42.04 1.10 3.34
N GLU A 86 42.79 2.13 2.97
CA GLU A 86 44.13 2.42 3.50
C GLU A 86 44.11 2.73 5.01
N HIS A 87 43.07 3.41 5.51
CA HIS A 87 42.85 3.55 6.96
C HIS A 87 42.67 2.19 7.65
N ILE A 88 41.94 1.27 7.02
CA ILE A 88 41.70 -0.07 7.55
C ILE A 88 43.01 -0.86 7.60
N ILE A 89 43.84 -0.80 6.56
CA ILE A 89 45.19 -1.38 6.54
C ILE A 89 46.03 -0.81 7.68
N TYR A 90 46.05 0.51 7.87
CA TYR A 90 46.80 1.15 8.95
C TYR A 90 46.43 0.60 10.32
N PHE A 91 45.13 0.52 10.63
CA PHE A 91 44.66 0.01 11.93
C PHE A 91 44.81 -1.51 12.06
N PHE A 92 44.67 -2.25 10.97
CA PHE A 92 44.97 -3.68 10.91
C PHE A 92 46.43 -3.95 11.29
N ASN A 93 47.37 -3.17 10.77
CA ASN A 93 48.80 -3.28 11.10
C ASN A 93 49.11 -2.94 12.56
N LYS A 94 48.26 -2.15 13.22
CA LYS A 94 48.33 -1.87 14.66
C LYS A 94 47.51 -2.84 15.52
N LEU A 95 46.88 -3.85 14.90
CA LEU A 95 46.01 -4.83 15.55
C LEU A 95 44.82 -4.18 16.30
N ASP A 96 44.31 -3.05 15.81
CA ASP A 96 43.23 -2.26 16.44
C ASP A 96 41.87 -2.64 15.82
N LEU A 97 41.25 -3.69 16.35
CA LEU A 97 39.98 -4.22 15.86
C LEU A 97 38.83 -3.18 15.93
N VAL A 98 38.83 -2.34 16.96
CA VAL A 98 37.77 -1.34 17.16
C VAL A 98 37.78 -0.34 16.02
N ARG A 99 38.95 0.23 15.70
CA ARG A 99 39.07 1.20 14.61
C ARG A 99 38.91 0.55 13.24
N VAL A 100 39.38 -0.68 13.04
CA VAL A 100 39.09 -1.46 11.82
C VAL A 100 37.58 -1.58 11.60
N THR A 101 36.83 -1.93 12.65
CA THR A 101 35.36 -2.08 12.57
C THR A 101 34.66 -0.75 12.29
N GLN A 102 35.11 0.35 12.91
CA GLN A 102 34.56 1.68 12.64
C GLN A 102 34.76 2.12 11.18
N TRP A 103 35.97 1.93 10.65
CA TRP A 103 36.27 2.29 9.26
C TRP A 103 35.60 1.35 8.25
N MET A 104 35.43 0.07 8.60
CA MET A 104 34.60 -0.86 7.83
C MET A 104 33.15 -0.40 7.73
N GLY A 105 32.57 0.16 8.80
CA GLY A 105 31.23 0.76 8.75
C GLY A 105 31.14 1.94 7.76
N LYS A 106 32.19 2.75 7.66
CA LYS A 106 32.28 3.81 6.63
C LYS A 106 32.39 3.24 5.22
N MET A 107 33.23 2.21 5.04
CA MET A 107 33.39 1.51 3.77
C MET A 107 32.06 0.87 3.30
N GLU A 108 31.33 0.24 4.21
CA GLU A 108 30.03 -0.38 3.91
C GLU A 108 29.00 0.65 3.49
N ASN A 109 28.90 1.78 4.21
CA ASN A 109 28.02 2.89 3.83
C ASN A 109 28.39 3.44 2.44
N LEU A 110 29.67 3.69 2.18
CA LEU A 110 30.15 4.17 0.88
C LEU A 110 29.79 3.18 -0.25
N ALA A 111 30.06 1.89 -0.05
CA ALA A 111 29.83 0.87 -1.05
C ALA A 111 28.33 0.67 -1.34
N GLU A 112 27.48 0.60 -0.32
CA GLU A 112 26.04 0.40 -0.49
C GLU A 112 25.34 1.63 -1.08
N LYS A 113 25.72 2.84 -0.62
CA LYS A 113 25.13 4.09 -1.11
C LYS A 113 25.43 4.34 -2.58
N HIS A 114 26.64 3.99 -3.04
CA HIS A 114 27.09 4.29 -4.40
C HIS A 114 27.18 3.06 -5.30
N ASN A 115 26.80 1.88 -4.81
CA ASN A 115 26.96 0.58 -5.49
C ASN A 115 28.40 0.37 -6.02
N TYR A 116 29.41 0.72 -5.22
CA TYR A 116 30.82 0.71 -5.60
C TYR A 116 31.64 -0.13 -4.61
N TYR A 117 32.01 -1.35 -5.03
CA TYR A 117 32.60 -2.38 -4.15
C TYR A 117 34.10 -2.65 -4.35
N ASN A 118 34.80 -1.82 -5.13
CA ASN A 118 36.16 -2.08 -5.61
C ASN A 118 37.18 -2.48 -4.52
N ASP A 119 37.12 -1.84 -3.35
CA ASP A 119 38.01 -2.16 -2.22
C ASP A 119 37.25 -2.74 -1.01
N TYR A 120 35.93 -2.88 -1.11
CA TYR A 120 35.07 -3.36 -0.01
C TYR A 120 35.47 -4.78 0.43
N PHE A 121 35.60 -5.72 -0.51
CA PHE A 121 35.90 -7.12 -0.17
C PHE A 121 37.32 -7.30 0.38
N LYS A 122 38.29 -6.51 -0.12
CA LYS A 122 39.65 -6.48 0.44
C LYS A 122 39.64 -5.97 1.88
N ALA A 123 38.86 -4.92 2.14
CA ALA A 123 38.70 -4.36 3.48
C ALA A 123 37.99 -5.36 4.42
N LYS A 124 36.91 -6.01 3.94
CA LYS A 124 36.11 -6.96 4.69
C LYS A 124 36.93 -8.20 5.10
N LYS A 125 37.77 -8.70 4.19
CA LYS A 125 38.76 -9.74 4.49
C LYS A 125 39.62 -9.37 5.69
N LEU A 126 40.23 -8.17 5.70
CA LEU A 126 41.10 -7.74 6.81
C LEU A 126 40.34 -7.67 8.15
N GLN A 127 39.08 -7.25 8.13
CA GLN A 127 38.23 -7.26 9.32
C GLN A 127 37.99 -8.69 9.83
N ILE A 128 37.66 -9.62 8.93
CA ILE A 128 37.42 -11.02 9.28
C ILE A 128 38.70 -11.66 9.84
N GLU A 129 39.83 -11.43 9.19
CA GLU A 129 41.13 -11.90 9.67
C GLU A 129 41.46 -11.33 11.06
N MET A 130 41.08 -10.08 11.35
CA MET A 130 41.19 -9.51 12.71
C MET A 130 40.32 -10.23 13.73
N TYR A 131 39.10 -10.63 13.39
CA TYR A 131 38.28 -11.45 14.29
C TYR A 131 38.96 -12.78 14.58
N THR A 132 39.49 -13.44 13.56
CA THR A 132 40.23 -14.70 13.71
C THR A 132 41.48 -14.53 14.58
N ILE A 133 42.25 -13.44 14.40
CA ILE A 133 43.43 -13.10 15.23
C ILE A 133 43.05 -12.83 16.70
N ASN A 134 41.91 -12.20 16.94
CA ASN A 134 41.36 -11.92 18.27
C ASN A 134 40.58 -13.10 18.87
N GLN A 135 40.68 -14.30 18.26
CA GLN A 135 40.01 -15.53 18.69
C GLN A 135 38.46 -15.44 18.68
N GLN A 136 37.92 -14.53 17.88
CA GLN A 136 36.49 -14.43 17.58
C GLN A 136 36.13 -15.29 16.37
N ILE A 137 36.40 -16.60 16.47
CA ILE A 137 36.43 -17.49 15.31
C ILE A 137 35.02 -17.78 14.77
N GLU A 138 34.04 -18.02 15.63
CA GLU A 138 32.66 -18.28 15.16
C GLU A 138 32.06 -17.03 14.51
N PHE A 139 32.39 -15.86 15.05
CA PHE A 139 32.03 -14.58 14.44
C PHE A 139 32.72 -14.36 13.09
N ALA A 140 34.02 -14.69 12.98
CA ALA A 140 34.75 -14.63 11.72
C ALA A 140 34.15 -15.55 10.65
N ILE A 141 33.77 -16.79 11.02
CA ILE A 141 33.10 -17.73 10.12
C ILE A 141 31.76 -17.18 9.64
N TYR A 142 30.96 -16.61 10.56
CA TYR A 142 29.68 -16.00 10.24
C TYR A 142 29.84 -14.83 9.26
N GLU A 143 30.74 -13.90 9.55
CA GLU A 143 31.02 -12.74 8.69
C GLU A 143 31.59 -13.14 7.32
N ALA A 144 32.42 -14.18 7.25
CA ALA A 144 32.93 -14.71 5.98
C ALA A 144 31.82 -15.32 5.11
N LYS A 145 30.84 -16.01 5.71
CA LYS A 145 29.66 -16.51 4.96
C LYS A 145 28.82 -15.36 4.42
N ILE A 146 28.61 -14.30 5.20
CA ILE A 146 27.93 -13.09 4.73
C ILE A 146 28.68 -12.45 3.57
N MET A 147 30.00 -12.31 3.70
CA MET A 147 30.86 -11.76 2.65
C MET A 147 30.75 -12.58 1.36
N TYR A 148 30.79 -13.91 1.45
CA TYR A 148 30.64 -14.81 0.30
C TYR A 148 29.29 -14.62 -0.40
N GLU A 149 28.18 -14.62 0.33
CA GLU A 149 26.85 -14.43 -0.24
C GLU A 149 26.68 -13.05 -0.89
N LYS A 150 27.27 -12.00 -0.29
CA LYS A 150 27.29 -10.65 -0.88
C LYS A 150 28.10 -10.60 -2.17
N ALA A 151 29.29 -11.19 -2.17
CA ALA A 151 30.14 -11.28 -3.37
C ALA A 151 29.47 -12.06 -4.49
N LYS A 152 28.81 -13.17 -4.16
CA LYS A 152 28.03 -13.98 -5.11
C LYS A 152 26.88 -13.19 -5.75
N LYS A 153 26.12 -12.42 -4.97
CA LYS A 153 25.05 -11.54 -5.49
C LYS A 153 25.57 -10.46 -6.42
N LEU A 154 26.78 -9.97 -6.17
CA LEU A 154 27.45 -8.96 -7.00
C LEU A 154 28.27 -9.56 -8.16
N ASN A 155 28.29 -10.89 -8.30
CA ASN A 155 29.11 -11.62 -9.27
C ASN A 155 30.62 -11.31 -9.16
N ASP A 156 31.11 -11.04 -7.94
CA ASP A 156 32.52 -10.78 -7.66
C ASP A 156 33.25 -12.07 -7.25
N ARG A 157 33.93 -12.70 -8.21
CA ARG A 157 34.70 -13.92 -7.98
C ARG A 157 35.85 -13.75 -7.00
N ASN A 158 36.53 -12.60 -7.01
CA ASN A 158 37.64 -12.32 -6.11
C ASN A 158 37.12 -12.19 -4.68
N GLY A 159 36.00 -11.47 -4.49
CA GLY A 159 35.31 -11.38 -3.20
C GLY A 159 34.90 -12.75 -2.65
N MET A 160 34.34 -13.62 -3.51
CA MET A 160 34.00 -15.00 -3.12
C MET A 160 35.25 -15.79 -2.69
N ARG A 161 36.34 -15.70 -3.47
CA ARG A 161 37.60 -16.40 -3.18
C ARG A 161 38.21 -15.96 -1.86
N GLU A 162 38.28 -14.66 -1.59
CA GLU A 162 38.81 -14.14 -0.32
C GLU A 162 37.95 -14.54 0.88
N ALA A 163 36.62 -14.61 0.70
CA ALA A 163 35.72 -15.13 1.73
C ALA A 163 36.00 -16.62 2.04
N CYS A 164 36.18 -17.45 1.01
CA CYS A 164 36.59 -18.86 1.17
C CYS A 164 37.94 -18.99 1.90
N LEU A 165 38.91 -18.12 1.60
CA LEU A 165 40.20 -18.12 2.30
C LEU A 165 40.07 -17.71 3.78
N CYS A 166 39.16 -16.79 4.11
CA CYS A 166 38.83 -16.45 5.49
C CYS A 166 38.16 -17.62 6.23
N LEU A 167 37.24 -18.32 5.57
CA LEU A 167 36.60 -19.54 6.10
C LEU A 167 37.63 -20.62 6.36
N MET A 168 38.48 -20.91 5.38
CA MET A 168 39.59 -21.86 5.52
C MET A 168 40.45 -21.51 6.75
N THR A 169 40.90 -20.26 6.85
CA THR A 169 41.77 -19.82 7.96
C THR A 169 41.10 -20.03 9.32
N SER A 170 39.79 -19.75 9.39
CA SER A 170 38.99 -19.87 10.62
C SER A 170 38.70 -21.34 11.00
N TYR A 171 38.44 -22.20 10.02
CA TYR A 171 38.25 -23.64 10.24
C TYR A 171 39.55 -24.34 10.64
N ILE A 172 40.66 -24.06 9.95
CA ILE A 172 41.99 -24.60 10.33
C ILE A 172 42.36 -24.14 11.75
N ALA A 173 42.07 -22.89 12.11
CA ALA A 173 42.27 -22.38 13.47
C ALA A 173 41.47 -23.13 14.55
N THR A 174 40.36 -23.78 14.19
CA THR A 174 39.50 -24.59 15.09
C THR A 174 39.70 -26.09 14.96
N LEU A 175 40.72 -26.54 14.21
CA LEU A 175 41.02 -27.97 13.93
C LEU A 175 39.93 -28.66 13.08
N ARG A 176 39.10 -27.85 12.39
CA ARG A 176 38.05 -28.30 11.47
C ARG A 176 38.66 -28.47 10.09
N TYR A 177 39.58 -29.43 9.98
CA TYR A 177 40.50 -29.53 8.83
C TYR A 177 39.77 -29.87 7.53
N GLU A 178 38.78 -30.76 7.58
CA GLU A 178 37.99 -31.12 6.42
C GLU A 178 37.24 -29.90 5.86
N GLU A 179 36.54 -29.15 6.72
CA GLU A 179 35.86 -27.92 6.29
C GLU A 179 36.85 -26.85 5.79
N GLY A 180 38.05 -26.78 6.39
CA GLY A 180 39.11 -25.89 5.96
C GLY A 180 39.65 -26.22 4.56
N ILE A 181 39.89 -27.50 4.28
CA ILE A 181 40.34 -27.98 2.96
C ILE A 181 39.24 -27.75 1.92
N GLN A 182 37.99 -28.04 2.25
CA GLN A 182 36.87 -27.81 1.34
C GLN A 182 36.76 -26.33 0.93
N ALA A 183 36.89 -25.41 1.89
CA ALA A 183 36.91 -23.99 1.61
C ALA A 183 38.12 -23.57 0.75
N LEU A 184 39.28 -24.21 0.94
CA LEU A 184 40.47 -23.97 0.12
C LEU A 184 40.27 -24.46 -1.33
N GLU A 185 39.70 -25.64 -1.51
CA GLU A 185 39.38 -26.21 -2.83
C GLU A 185 38.37 -25.34 -3.57
N GLU A 186 37.34 -24.84 -2.88
CA GLU A 186 36.41 -23.87 -3.44
C GLU A 186 37.10 -22.57 -3.87
N ALA A 187 38.07 -22.08 -3.09
CA ALA A 187 38.88 -20.91 -3.47
C ALA A 187 39.71 -21.16 -4.75
N PHE A 188 40.24 -22.38 -4.93
CA PHE A 188 40.93 -22.77 -6.18
C PHE A 188 39.97 -22.84 -7.37
N GLN A 189 38.75 -23.36 -7.19
CA GLN A 189 37.73 -23.43 -8.25
C GLN A 189 37.28 -22.05 -8.75
N LEU A 190 37.35 -21.04 -7.88
CA LEU A 190 37.00 -19.66 -8.23
C LEU A 190 38.13 -18.93 -8.99
N MET A 191 39.31 -19.52 -9.13
CA MET A 191 40.42 -18.94 -9.87
C MET A 191 40.18 -19.00 -11.38
N SER A 192 40.50 -17.91 -12.07
CA SER A 192 40.48 -17.80 -13.53
C SER A 192 41.90 -17.78 -14.10
N PRO A 193 42.15 -18.29 -15.32
CA PRO A 193 43.42 -18.11 -16.01
C PRO A 193 43.84 -16.64 -16.19
N GLN A 194 42.86 -15.72 -16.19
CA GLN A 194 43.05 -14.28 -16.33
C GLN A 194 43.42 -13.58 -15.01
N ASP A 195 43.36 -14.28 -13.87
CA ASP A 195 43.69 -13.70 -12.57
C ASP A 195 45.16 -13.26 -12.51
N SER A 196 45.42 -12.17 -11.77
CA SER A 196 46.76 -11.61 -11.70
C SER A 196 47.72 -12.61 -11.01
N PRO A 197 49.02 -12.59 -11.34
CA PRO A 197 50.00 -13.40 -10.63
C PRO A 197 49.99 -13.17 -9.11
N MET A 198 49.65 -11.94 -8.66
CA MET A 198 49.51 -11.61 -7.25
C MET A 198 48.34 -12.34 -6.57
N ASP A 199 47.20 -12.48 -7.25
CA ASP A 199 46.06 -13.24 -6.74
C ASP A 199 46.42 -14.72 -6.57
N LYS A 200 47.17 -15.28 -7.55
CA LYS A 200 47.67 -16.66 -7.49
C LYS A 200 48.63 -16.85 -6.32
N ILE A 201 49.58 -15.94 -6.14
CA ILE A 201 50.54 -15.95 -5.02
C ILE A 201 49.82 -15.88 -3.67
N SER A 202 48.82 -15.00 -3.54
CA SER A 202 48.02 -14.88 -2.32
C SER A 202 47.36 -16.20 -1.96
N LEU A 203 46.67 -16.85 -2.90
CA LEU A 203 46.04 -18.16 -2.67
C LEU A 203 47.07 -19.25 -2.35
N LEU A 204 48.10 -19.39 -3.19
CA LEU A 204 49.11 -20.44 -3.06
C LEU A 204 49.90 -20.31 -1.76
N SER A 205 50.22 -19.09 -1.32
CA SER A 205 50.89 -18.86 -0.02
C SER A 205 50.10 -19.46 1.14
N LYS A 206 48.76 -19.31 1.12
CA LYS A 206 47.88 -19.87 2.13
C LYS A 206 47.77 -21.39 1.99
N ALA A 207 47.62 -21.89 0.76
CA ALA A 207 47.55 -23.32 0.47
C ALA A 207 48.80 -24.07 0.94
N ILE A 208 49.99 -23.55 0.62
CA ILE A 208 51.28 -24.14 1.02
C ILE A 208 51.37 -24.24 2.54
N LEU A 209 50.98 -23.20 3.27
CA LEU A 209 51.03 -23.23 4.73
C LEU A 209 50.06 -24.27 5.32
N VAL A 210 48.87 -24.41 4.74
CA VAL A 210 47.89 -25.44 5.13
C VAL A 210 48.41 -26.84 4.83
N TYR A 211 48.90 -27.10 3.61
CA TYR A 211 49.44 -28.40 3.22
C TYR A 211 50.71 -28.75 4.01
N SER A 212 51.57 -27.77 4.27
CA SER A 212 52.74 -27.92 5.14
C SER A 212 52.33 -28.30 6.55
N PHE A 213 51.28 -27.68 7.10
CA PHE A 213 50.75 -28.01 8.41
C PHE A 213 50.09 -29.40 8.47
N LEU A 214 49.40 -29.81 7.40
CA LEU A 214 48.72 -31.12 7.32
C LEU A 214 49.63 -32.26 6.86
N HIS A 215 50.89 -31.97 6.54
CA HIS A 215 51.86 -32.91 5.96
C HIS A 215 51.45 -33.51 4.60
N GLU A 216 50.67 -32.76 3.81
CA GLU A 216 50.26 -33.10 2.44
C GLU A 216 51.37 -32.73 1.44
N ASN A 217 52.48 -33.48 1.47
CA ASN A 217 53.73 -33.12 0.80
C ASN A 217 53.59 -32.95 -0.73
N ASP A 218 52.80 -33.78 -1.41
CA ASP A 218 52.64 -33.71 -2.87
C ASP A 218 51.90 -32.42 -3.29
N LYS A 219 50.80 -32.10 -2.60
CA LYS A 219 50.04 -30.86 -2.82
C LYS A 219 50.85 -29.63 -2.45
N MET A 220 51.64 -29.71 -1.38
CA MET A 220 52.56 -28.65 -0.94
C MET A 220 53.60 -28.37 -2.03
N PHE A 221 54.27 -29.41 -2.56
CA PHE A 221 55.29 -29.27 -3.59
C PHE A 221 54.71 -28.69 -4.89
N SER A 222 53.58 -29.23 -5.36
CA SER A 222 52.91 -28.69 -6.56
C SER A 222 52.52 -27.22 -6.39
N SER A 223 52.06 -26.83 -5.20
CA SER A 223 51.71 -25.43 -4.91
C SER A 223 52.95 -24.53 -4.86
N LEU A 224 54.07 -25.03 -4.34
CA LEU A 224 55.36 -24.32 -4.32
C LEU A 224 55.89 -24.07 -5.74
N GLU A 225 55.80 -25.07 -6.63
CA GLU A 225 56.21 -24.93 -8.03
C GLU A 225 55.37 -23.86 -8.75
N GLN A 226 54.04 -23.94 -8.62
CA GLN A 226 53.12 -22.96 -9.21
C GLN A 226 53.39 -21.55 -8.68
N MET A 227 53.69 -21.42 -7.38
CA MET A 227 53.99 -20.13 -6.76
C MET A 227 55.30 -19.56 -7.30
N GLN A 228 56.33 -20.40 -7.47
CA GLN A 228 57.60 -19.98 -8.07
C GLN A 228 57.40 -19.48 -9.50
N THR A 229 56.60 -20.16 -10.32
CA THR A 229 56.27 -19.71 -11.67
C THR A 229 55.58 -18.34 -11.66
N ALA A 230 54.57 -18.16 -10.82
CA ALA A 230 53.83 -16.89 -10.71
C ALA A 230 54.74 -15.72 -10.26
N ILE A 231 55.69 -15.98 -9.36
CA ILE A 231 56.64 -14.96 -8.92
C ILE A 231 57.65 -14.62 -10.03
N ASN A 232 58.16 -15.63 -10.74
CA ASN A 232 59.06 -15.40 -11.88
C ASN A 232 58.40 -14.55 -12.96
N GLU A 233 57.10 -14.75 -13.22
CA GLU A 233 56.31 -13.90 -14.13
C GLU A 233 56.28 -12.43 -13.67
N LEU A 234 56.06 -12.18 -12.38
CA LEU A 234 56.06 -10.81 -11.82
C LEU A 234 57.41 -10.12 -11.93
N ILE A 235 58.50 -10.82 -11.61
CA ILE A 235 59.85 -10.22 -11.67
C ILE A 235 60.27 -9.97 -13.10
N THR A 236 59.96 -10.90 -14.02
CA THR A 236 60.25 -10.69 -15.44
C THR A 236 59.51 -9.45 -15.96
N ALA A 237 58.29 -9.20 -15.47
CA ALA A 237 57.53 -8.01 -15.82
C ALA A 237 58.07 -6.72 -15.16
N ASN A 238 58.60 -6.80 -13.93
CA ASN A 238 59.17 -5.65 -13.23
C ASN A 238 60.36 -6.04 -12.32
N PRO A 239 61.60 -5.98 -12.85
CA PRO A 239 62.80 -6.39 -12.11
C PRO A 239 63.05 -5.57 -10.83
N ALA A 240 62.56 -4.33 -10.77
CA ALA A 240 62.74 -3.46 -9.61
C ALA A 240 62.00 -3.97 -8.35
N LEU A 241 61.04 -4.90 -8.51
CA LEU A 241 60.30 -5.49 -7.40
C LEU A 241 61.02 -6.63 -6.69
N GLN A 242 62.16 -7.10 -7.20
CA GLN A 242 62.88 -8.26 -6.63
C GLN A 242 63.18 -8.10 -5.14
N ASN A 243 63.70 -6.93 -4.73
CA ASN A 243 64.00 -6.65 -3.33
C ASN A 243 62.75 -6.52 -2.46
N ALA A 244 61.64 -6.09 -3.05
CA ALA A 244 60.37 -5.89 -2.35
C ALA A 244 59.71 -7.23 -1.96
N TYR A 245 60.06 -8.33 -2.64
CA TYR A 245 59.57 -9.68 -2.35
C TYR A 245 60.56 -10.57 -1.58
N SER A 246 61.67 -10.02 -1.06
CA SER A 246 62.68 -10.78 -0.30
C SER A 246 62.10 -11.60 0.86
N ALA A 247 61.16 -11.04 1.63
CA ALA A 247 60.49 -11.76 2.71
C ALA A 247 59.62 -12.94 2.21
N LEU A 248 58.97 -12.77 1.06
CA LEU A 248 58.17 -13.83 0.42
C LEU A 248 59.08 -14.97 -0.06
N TYR A 249 60.21 -14.64 -0.68
CA TYR A 249 61.22 -15.61 -1.08
C TYR A 249 61.77 -16.39 0.10
N MET A 250 62.14 -15.68 1.18
CA MET A 250 62.57 -16.31 2.41
C MET A 250 61.53 -17.33 2.93
N GLY A 251 60.25 -16.97 2.89
CA GLY A 251 59.15 -17.86 3.26
C GLY A 251 59.07 -19.11 2.38
N ILE A 252 59.15 -18.95 1.06
CA ILE A 252 59.08 -20.05 0.08
C ILE A 252 60.27 -21.00 0.21
N GLU A 253 61.48 -20.47 0.27
CA GLU A 253 62.71 -21.25 0.43
C GLU A 253 62.67 -22.04 1.76
N THR A 254 62.09 -21.45 2.80
CA THR A 254 61.86 -22.14 4.08
C THR A 254 60.90 -23.33 3.91
N GLN A 255 59.83 -23.18 3.11
CA GLN A 255 58.89 -24.27 2.85
C GLN A 255 59.51 -25.37 1.97
N TYR A 256 60.33 -25.04 0.97
CA TYR A 256 61.11 -26.03 0.23
C TYR A 256 62.07 -26.81 1.14
N ALA A 257 62.79 -26.11 2.03
CA ALA A 257 63.65 -26.76 3.01
C ALA A 257 62.86 -27.75 3.88
N LEU A 258 61.72 -27.33 4.44
CA LEU A 258 60.84 -28.21 5.24
C LEU A 258 60.33 -29.42 4.45
N TYR A 259 59.98 -29.24 3.17
CA TYR A 259 59.59 -30.34 2.29
C TYR A 259 60.73 -31.36 2.13
N TYR A 260 61.94 -30.90 1.83
CA TYR A 260 63.10 -31.80 1.63
C TYR A 260 63.57 -32.47 2.92
N ILE A 261 63.47 -31.78 4.07
CA ILE A 261 63.70 -32.39 5.39
C ILE A 261 62.76 -33.58 5.60
N ARG A 262 61.47 -33.42 5.28
CA ARG A 262 60.44 -34.47 5.45
C ARG A 262 60.61 -35.63 4.47
N THR A 263 60.97 -35.35 3.22
CA THR A 263 61.25 -36.38 2.20
C THR A 263 62.65 -37.00 2.33
N LYS A 264 63.44 -36.55 3.31
CA LYS A 264 64.77 -37.04 3.68
C LYS A 264 65.89 -36.73 2.68
N ASP A 265 65.72 -35.73 1.83
CA ASP A 265 66.77 -35.20 0.94
C ASP A 265 67.51 -34.05 1.65
N MET A 266 68.48 -34.41 2.49
CA MET A 266 69.18 -33.42 3.34
C MET A 266 70.09 -32.48 2.54
N GLU A 267 70.58 -32.91 1.38
CA GLU A 267 71.44 -32.10 0.52
C GLU A 267 70.63 -30.91 -0.04
N LYS A 268 69.49 -31.18 -0.66
CA LYS A 268 68.60 -30.12 -1.14
C LYS A 268 68.00 -29.28 -0.01
N ALA A 269 67.67 -29.91 1.12
CA ALA A 269 67.21 -29.16 2.29
C ALA A 269 68.22 -28.09 2.71
N TRP A 270 69.52 -28.43 2.71
CA TRP A 270 70.59 -27.49 3.03
C TRP A 270 70.73 -26.39 1.99
N GLU A 271 70.68 -26.71 0.69
CA GLU A 271 70.72 -25.72 -0.39
C GLU A 271 69.62 -24.65 -0.21
N HIS A 272 68.40 -25.08 0.09
CA HIS A 272 67.28 -24.16 0.33
C HIS A 272 67.46 -23.37 1.63
N LEU A 273 67.99 -23.96 2.71
CA LEU A 273 68.31 -23.22 3.93
C LEU A 273 69.39 -22.14 3.70
N GLN A 274 70.37 -22.39 2.84
CA GLN A 274 71.37 -21.39 2.48
C GLN A 274 70.73 -20.20 1.74
N LYS A 275 69.81 -20.47 0.80
CA LYS A 275 69.04 -19.42 0.12
C LYS A 275 68.17 -18.60 1.07
N VAL A 276 67.57 -19.24 2.09
CA VAL A 276 66.80 -18.53 3.13
C VAL A 276 67.65 -17.43 3.79
N ASP A 277 68.94 -17.69 4.03
CA ASP A 277 69.84 -16.73 4.66
C ASP A 277 70.24 -15.57 3.73
N GLU A 278 70.25 -15.78 2.41
CA GLU A 278 70.50 -14.71 1.43
C GLU A 278 69.40 -13.64 1.45
N TYR A 279 68.16 -14.04 1.76
CA TYR A 279 67.00 -13.14 1.82
C TYR A 279 66.72 -12.59 3.23
N TYR A 280 67.50 -12.99 4.24
CA TYR A 280 67.27 -12.57 5.61
C TYR A 280 67.68 -11.11 5.84
N THR A 281 66.79 -10.33 6.48
CA THR A 281 67.10 -9.00 6.98
C THR A 281 66.60 -8.85 8.42
N PRO A 282 67.23 -8.00 9.26
CA PRO A 282 66.75 -7.76 10.63
C PRO A 282 65.30 -7.22 10.70
N ASN A 283 64.84 -6.59 9.62
CA ASN A 283 63.49 -6.04 9.50
C ASN A 283 62.49 -7.02 8.87
N THR A 284 62.92 -8.26 8.54
CA THR A 284 62.02 -9.26 7.97
C THR A 284 60.87 -9.54 8.93
N PHE A 285 59.67 -9.71 8.39
CA PHE A 285 58.47 -9.98 9.17
C PHE A 285 58.67 -11.20 10.11
N LEU A 286 58.38 -11.00 11.40
CA LEU A 286 58.75 -11.91 12.49
C LEU A 286 58.28 -13.37 12.30
N PRO A 287 57.09 -13.66 11.74
CA PRO A 287 56.68 -15.03 11.47
C PRO A 287 57.57 -15.79 10.48
N TYR A 288 58.14 -15.12 9.47
CA TYR A 288 59.13 -15.75 8.58
C TYR A 288 60.44 -16.05 9.32
N GLN A 289 60.86 -15.16 10.23
CA GLN A 289 62.03 -15.43 11.07
C GLN A 289 61.83 -16.66 11.96
N ILE A 290 60.65 -16.80 12.56
CA ILE A 290 60.28 -17.96 13.38
C ILE A 290 60.24 -19.23 12.50
N SER A 291 59.62 -19.18 11.32
CA SER A 291 59.56 -20.31 10.39
C SER A 291 60.96 -20.76 9.96
N ARG A 292 61.88 -19.83 9.74
CA ARG A 292 63.29 -20.12 9.43
C ARG A 292 63.96 -20.87 10.58
N LEU A 293 63.85 -20.35 11.81
CA LEU A 293 64.44 -20.99 12.99
C LEU A 293 63.88 -22.40 13.21
N GLN A 294 62.58 -22.59 12.96
CA GLN A 294 61.96 -23.91 12.97
C GLN A 294 62.58 -24.84 11.93
N ALA A 295 62.76 -24.40 10.68
CA ALA A 295 63.34 -25.23 9.63
C ALA A 295 64.79 -25.65 9.96
N TYR A 296 65.60 -24.74 10.50
CA TYR A 296 66.94 -25.07 11.01
C TYR A 296 66.90 -26.08 12.17
N ALA A 297 65.97 -25.91 13.12
CA ALA A 297 65.80 -26.85 14.21
C ALA A 297 65.43 -28.25 13.71
N GLU A 298 64.50 -28.37 12.76
CA GLU A 298 64.08 -29.64 12.15
C GLU A 298 65.19 -30.30 11.32
N TYR A 299 65.97 -29.50 10.58
CA TYR A 299 67.13 -29.98 9.82
C TYR A 299 68.17 -30.62 10.74
N HIS A 300 68.60 -29.88 11.77
CA HIS A 300 69.58 -30.39 12.74
C HIS A 300 69.05 -31.58 13.55
N ARG A 301 67.75 -31.59 13.89
CA ARG A 301 67.10 -32.75 14.52
C ARG A 301 67.19 -33.98 13.63
N SER A 302 66.96 -33.83 12.33
CA SER A 302 67.01 -34.92 11.36
C SER A 302 68.42 -35.47 11.16
N LEU A 303 69.45 -34.62 11.29
CA LEU A 303 70.86 -35.02 11.34
C LEU A 303 71.31 -35.58 12.71
N LYS A 304 70.41 -35.62 13.70
CA LYS A 304 70.69 -36.00 15.10
C LYS A 304 71.66 -35.05 15.82
N ASP A 305 71.88 -33.84 15.30
CA ASP A 305 72.56 -32.75 16.02
C ASP A 305 71.56 -32.03 16.93
N TYR A 306 71.13 -32.75 17.98
CA TYR A 306 70.08 -32.27 18.88
C TYR A 306 70.47 -31.01 19.64
N LYS A 307 71.77 -30.77 19.85
CA LYS A 307 72.24 -29.56 20.56
C LYS A 307 71.95 -28.31 19.73
N LYS A 308 72.36 -28.29 18.45
CA LYS A 308 72.04 -27.17 17.56
C LYS A 308 70.54 -27.03 17.34
N SER A 309 69.83 -28.15 17.21
CA SER A 309 68.37 -28.15 17.08
C SER A 309 67.68 -27.41 18.24
N LEU A 310 68.12 -27.67 19.48
CA LEU A 310 67.62 -26.98 20.67
C LEU A 310 67.99 -25.49 20.70
N GLU A 311 69.19 -25.10 20.26
CA GLU A 311 69.61 -23.70 20.20
C GLU A 311 68.69 -22.87 19.27
N TYR A 312 68.45 -23.34 18.04
CA TYR A 312 67.53 -22.69 17.12
C TYR A 312 66.09 -22.63 17.66
N LEU A 313 65.64 -23.70 18.32
CA LEU A 313 64.30 -23.76 18.88
C LEU A 313 64.12 -22.84 20.10
N ASP A 314 65.15 -22.69 20.94
CA ASP A 314 65.13 -21.74 22.06
C ASP A 314 65.10 -20.29 21.59
N ASP A 315 65.78 -19.97 20.49
CA ASP A 315 65.66 -18.67 19.83
C ASP A 315 64.25 -18.46 19.25
N ALA A 316 63.65 -19.48 18.62
CA ALA A 316 62.27 -19.41 18.15
C ALA A 316 61.28 -19.16 19.31
N ILE A 317 61.42 -19.88 20.43
CA ILE A 317 60.61 -19.68 21.64
C ILE A 317 60.78 -18.24 22.18
N ARG A 318 62.00 -17.68 22.14
CA ARG A 318 62.27 -16.31 22.60
C ARG A 318 61.55 -15.27 21.75
N LEU A 319 61.55 -15.45 20.42
CA LEU A 319 60.83 -14.56 19.50
C LEU A 319 59.31 -14.69 19.66
N VAL A 320 58.79 -15.92 19.77
CA VAL A 320 57.35 -16.19 19.89
C VAL A 320 56.77 -15.61 21.18
N LYS A 321 57.52 -15.63 22.29
CA LYS A 321 57.12 -15.00 23.57
C LYS A 321 56.81 -13.51 23.44
N GLN A 322 57.38 -12.82 22.45
CA GLN A 322 57.11 -11.40 22.20
C GLN A 322 55.77 -11.18 21.49
N MET A 323 55.21 -12.22 20.84
CA MET A 323 53.99 -12.14 20.03
C MET A 323 52.74 -12.71 20.73
N SER A 324 52.83 -13.90 21.32
CA SER A 324 51.64 -14.56 21.91
C SER A 324 51.95 -15.74 22.84
N PHE A 325 51.10 -15.96 23.85
CA PHE A 325 51.17 -17.11 24.77
C PHE A 325 50.83 -18.47 24.11
N PRO A 326 49.78 -18.59 23.27
CA PRO A 326 49.39 -19.87 22.67
C PRO A 326 50.48 -20.55 21.82
N ASP A 327 51.27 -19.77 21.10
CA ASP A 327 52.26 -20.31 20.16
C ASP A 327 53.52 -20.83 20.88
N VAL A 328 53.82 -20.32 22.09
CA VAL A 328 54.91 -20.82 22.94
C VAL A 328 54.68 -22.29 23.29
N ILE A 329 53.43 -22.73 23.44
CA ILE A 329 53.08 -24.10 23.79
C ILE A 329 53.60 -25.09 22.74
N LEU A 330 53.48 -24.76 21.45
CA LEU A 330 53.95 -25.62 20.36
C LEU A 330 55.47 -25.81 20.42
N TYR A 331 56.24 -24.72 20.37
CA TYR A 331 57.69 -24.83 20.31
C TYR A 331 58.25 -25.43 21.61
N THR A 332 57.56 -25.22 22.73
CA THR A 332 57.87 -25.91 23.99
C THR A 332 57.61 -27.42 23.91
N ALA A 333 56.56 -27.86 23.21
CA ALA A 333 56.30 -29.27 22.93
C ALA A 333 57.37 -29.87 22.00
N MET A 334 57.74 -29.16 20.92
CA MET A 334 58.84 -29.57 20.03
C MET A 334 60.17 -29.72 20.79
N LYS A 335 60.41 -28.85 21.77
CA LYS A 335 61.58 -28.93 22.64
C LYS A 335 61.56 -30.19 23.49
N ALA A 336 60.39 -30.54 24.03
CA ALA A 336 60.18 -31.78 24.77
C ALA A 336 60.44 -33.00 23.87
N ASP A 337 59.99 -32.98 22.61
CA ASP A 337 60.21 -34.06 21.64
C ASP A 337 61.71 -34.27 21.37
N ILE A 338 62.47 -33.19 21.14
CA ILE A 338 63.92 -33.27 20.91
C ILE A 338 64.65 -33.82 22.15
N LEU A 339 64.23 -33.43 23.35
CA LEU A 339 64.81 -33.98 24.59
C LEU A 339 64.54 -35.49 24.73
N VAL A 340 63.40 -35.99 24.26
CA VAL A 340 63.13 -37.43 24.19
C VAL A 340 64.07 -38.10 23.19
N ASP A 341 64.26 -37.52 22.01
CA ASP A 341 65.19 -38.04 20.99
C ASP A 341 66.65 -38.08 21.47
N MET A 342 67.02 -37.21 22.40
CA MET A 342 68.32 -37.20 23.11
C MET A 342 68.45 -38.25 24.22
N GLY A 343 67.38 -38.97 24.56
CA GLY A 343 67.32 -39.89 25.71
C GLY A 343 67.11 -39.20 27.07
N ARG A 344 66.77 -37.90 27.10
CA ARG A 344 66.53 -37.10 28.31
C ARG A 344 65.04 -37.05 28.68
N ALA A 345 64.39 -38.22 28.70
CA ALA A 345 62.95 -38.34 28.90
C ALA A 345 62.45 -37.74 30.23
N ASN A 346 63.25 -37.81 31.31
CA ASN A 346 62.88 -37.24 32.61
C ASN A 346 62.71 -35.72 32.57
N GLU A 347 63.58 -35.02 31.85
CA GLU A 347 63.48 -33.56 31.68
C GLU A 347 62.31 -33.17 30.78
N SER A 348 62.03 -34.00 29.77
CA SER A 348 60.90 -33.82 28.86
C SER A 348 59.54 -33.98 29.57
N LEU A 349 59.45 -34.88 30.57
CA LEU A 349 58.19 -35.18 31.27
C LEU A 349 57.56 -33.94 31.93
N ASP A 350 58.36 -33.12 32.61
CA ASP A 350 57.85 -31.91 33.27
C ASP A 350 57.44 -30.83 32.26
N ILE A 351 58.13 -30.77 31.12
CA ILE A 351 57.75 -29.91 30.00
C ILE A 351 56.41 -30.36 29.41
N TYR A 352 56.22 -31.66 29.15
CA TYR A 352 54.93 -32.17 28.65
C TYR A 352 53.79 -31.93 29.64
N LYS A 353 54.00 -32.13 30.94
CA LYS A 353 52.99 -31.79 31.97
C LYS A 353 52.59 -30.33 31.90
N LYS A 354 53.57 -29.43 31.74
CA LYS A 354 53.31 -27.99 31.58
C LYS A 354 52.55 -27.71 30.29
N VAL A 355 53.02 -28.24 29.16
CA VAL A 355 52.36 -28.11 27.85
C VAL A 355 50.91 -28.59 27.92
N MET A 356 50.64 -29.74 28.55
CA MET A 356 49.28 -30.27 28.71
C MET A 356 48.40 -29.35 29.58
N ARG A 357 48.92 -28.81 30.68
CA ARG A 357 48.16 -27.87 31.53
C ARG A 357 47.85 -26.57 30.79
N ASP A 358 48.85 -25.99 30.13
CA ASP A 358 48.69 -24.75 29.36
C ASP A 358 47.73 -24.97 28.19
N LYS A 359 47.81 -26.14 27.53
CA LYS A 359 46.89 -26.60 26.49
C LYS A 359 45.46 -26.67 27.03
N ASP A 360 45.22 -27.40 28.11
CA ASP A 360 43.89 -27.57 28.68
C ASP A 360 43.27 -26.23 29.07
N SER A 361 44.04 -25.35 29.69
CA SER A 361 43.60 -24.00 30.02
C SER A 361 43.21 -23.21 28.76
N LEU A 362 44.01 -23.29 27.69
CA LEU A 362 43.72 -22.63 26.43
C LEU A 362 42.43 -23.16 25.78
N TYR A 363 42.24 -24.48 25.72
CA TYR A 363 41.04 -25.07 25.12
C TYR A 363 39.78 -24.78 25.92
N ARG A 364 39.83 -24.77 27.26
CA ARG A 364 38.68 -24.39 28.08
C ARG A 364 38.25 -22.95 27.83
N ASN A 365 39.21 -22.03 27.84
CA ASN A 365 38.93 -20.62 27.57
C ASN A 365 38.35 -20.43 26.17
N LEU A 366 38.97 -21.06 25.15
CA LEU A 366 38.47 -20.99 23.80
C LEU A 366 37.07 -21.57 23.66
N SER A 367 36.81 -22.76 24.21
CA SER A 367 35.50 -23.42 24.16
C SER A 367 34.43 -22.57 24.82
N HIS A 368 34.75 -21.92 25.94
CA HIS A 368 33.85 -21.00 26.62
C HIS A 368 33.52 -19.79 25.72
N THR A 369 34.56 -19.13 25.20
CA THR A 369 34.40 -17.98 24.29
C THR A 369 33.65 -18.33 23.01
N GLN A 370 33.86 -19.52 22.44
CA GLN A 370 33.10 -20.01 21.29
C GLN A 370 31.63 -20.24 21.65
N MET A 371 31.33 -20.81 22.81
CA MET A 371 29.95 -21.01 23.27
C MET A 371 29.23 -19.66 23.44
N GLU A 372 29.88 -18.67 24.07
CA GLU A 372 29.34 -17.32 24.21
C GLU A 372 29.08 -16.65 22.85
N GLN A 373 29.99 -16.83 21.89
CA GLN A 373 29.81 -16.31 20.52
C GLN A 373 28.64 -16.97 19.81
N ILE A 374 28.53 -18.29 19.87
CA ILE A 374 27.42 -19.04 19.26
C ILE A 374 26.10 -18.60 19.88
N GLN A 375 26.04 -18.45 21.20
CA GLN A 375 24.85 -17.97 21.88
C GLN A 375 24.49 -16.53 21.46
N SER A 376 25.47 -15.63 21.40
CA SER A 376 25.26 -14.26 20.92
C SER A 376 24.78 -14.20 19.47
N LEU A 377 25.34 -15.03 18.58
CA LEU A 377 24.92 -15.13 17.18
C LEU A 377 23.48 -15.66 17.08
N TYR A 378 23.15 -16.69 17.85
CA TYR A 378 21.80 -17.25 17.91
C TYR A 378 20.77 -16.21 18.42
N ASP A 379 21.12 -15.47 19.47
CA ASP A 379 20.25 -14.41 20.00
C ASP A 379 20.06 -13.27 18.99
N MET A 380 21.10 -12.91 18.24
CA MET A 380 21.01 -11.94 17.13
C MET A 380 20.08 -12.43 16.01
N ASP A 381 20.23 -13.67 15.54
CA ASP A 381 19.36 -14.26 14.50
C ASP A 381 17.90 -14.28 14.95
N LYS A 382 17.66 -14.61 16.22
CA LYS A 382 16.32 -14.58 16.82
C LYS A 382 15.73 -13.16 16.81
N LEU A 383 16.52 -12.13 17.11
CA LEU A 383 16.10 -10.73 17.06
C LEU A 383 15.81 -10.29 15.62
N LEU A 384 16.63 -10.69 14.65
CA LEU A 384 16.39 -10.41 13.22
C LEU A 384 15.09 -11.02 12.74
N LEU A 385 14.85 -12.30 13.04
CA LEU A 385 13.59 -12.99 12.72
C LEU A 385 12.38 -12.32 13.38
N GLN A 386 12.51 -11.87 14.63
CA GLN A 386 11.45 -11.11 15.30
C GLN A 386 11.18 -9.77 14.63
N ARG A 387 12.23 -9.05 14.21
CA ARG A 387 12.13 -7.78 13.50
C ARG A 387 11.44 -7.95 12.14
N GLU A 388 11.80 -8.97 11.36
CA GLU A 388 11.14 -9.28 10.08
C GLU A 388 9.66 -9.60 10.28
N ARG A 389 9.33 -10.44 11.27
CA ARG A 389 7.93 -10.73 11.63
C ARG A 389 7.19 -9.47 12.06
N TRP A 390 7.85 -8.56 12.77
CA TRP A 390 7.25 -7.30 13.19
C TRP A 390 6.97 -6.40 11.98
N HIS A 391 7.91 -6.24 11.05
CA HIS A 391 7.70 -5.51 9.80
C HIS A 391 6.56 -6.12 8.97
N ALA A 392 6.50 -7.44 8.83
CA ALA A 392 5.39 -8.11 8.15
C ALA A 392 4.04 -7.83 8.81
N LYS A 393 3.97 -7.88 10.15
CA LYS A 393 2.75 -7.53 10.91
C LYS A 393 2.36 -6.07 10.69
N VAL A 394 3.32 -5.14 10.72
CA VAL A 394 3.08 -3.71 10.46
C VAL A 394 2.55 -3.50 9.04
N HIS A 395 3.13 -4.17 8.03
CA HIS A 395 2.62 -4.12 6.65
C HIS A 395 1.18 -4.65 6.55
N ILE A 396 0.85 -5.75 7.20
CA ILE A 396 -0.51 -6.30 7.21
C ILE A 396 -1.49 -5.34 7.89
N ILE A 397 -1.12 -4.74 9.04
CA ILE A 397 -1.95 -3.75 9.73
C ILE A 397 -2.19 -2.53 8.84
N PHE A 398 -1.14 -2.03 8.17
CA PHE A 398 -1.25 -0.90 7.25
C PHE A 398 -2.22 -1.18 6.09
N LEU A 399 -2.13 -2.37 5.48
CA LEU A 399 -3.07 -2.79 4.43
C LEU A 399 -4.51 -2.92 4.96
N ALA A 400 -4.69 -3.44 6.17
CA ALA A 400 -6.01 -3.53 6.81
C ALA A 400 -6.61 -2.13 7.04
N VAL A 401 -5.82 -1.17 7.54
CA VAL A 401 -6.26 0.22 7.75
C VAL A 401 -6.67 0.86 6.41
N ILE A 402 -5.87 0.71 5.36
CA ILE A 402 -6.23 1.19 4.01
C ILE A 402 -7.54 0.56 3.54
N GLY A 403 -7.68 -0.76 3.69
CA GLY A 403 -8.90 -1.49 3.31
C GLY A 403 -10.14 -0.97 4.04
N THR A 404 -10.05 -0.74 5.35
CA THR A 404 -11.16 -0.17 6.14
C THR A 404 -11.51 1.26 5.73
N ALA A 405 -10.52 2.10 5.42
CA ALA A 405 -10.74 3.47 4.96
C ALA A 405 -11.42 3.49 3.58
N LEU A 406 -11.04 2.59 2.67
CA LEU A 406 -11.69 2.44 1.36
C LEU A 406 -13.14 1.96 1.51
N LEU A 407 -13.42 1.02 2.40
CA LEU A 407 -14.80 0.59 2.69
C LEU A 407 -15.65 1.73 3.28
N ALA A 408 -15.08 2.52 4.19
CA ALA A 408 -15.75 3.71 4.73
C ALA A 408 -16.01 4.76 3.62
N LEU A 409 -15.07 4.95 2.70
CA LEU A 409 -15.25 5.86 1.56
C LEU A 409 -16.34 5.37 0.60
N ILE A 410 -16.36 4.08 0.27
CA ILE A 410 -17.37 3.47 -0.60
C ILE A 410 -18.77 3.62 0.04
N THR A 411 -18.91 3.28 1.32
CA THR A 411 -20.18 3.43 2.04
C THR A 411 -20.64 4.88 2.10
N PHE A 412 -19.72 5.82 2.32
CA PHE A 412 -20.01 7.26 2.27
C PHE A 412 -20.50 7.71 0.89
N VAL A 413 -19.82 7.31 -0.19
CA VAL A 413 -20.21 7.66 -1.57
C VAL A 413 -21.58 7.08 -1.93
N VAL A 414 -21.86 5.82 -1.56
CA VAL A 414 -23.16 5.18 -1.79
C VAL A 414 -24.27 5.92 -1.04
N ASN A 415 -24.07 6.24 0.24
CA ASN A 415 -25.05 6.99 1.04
C ASN A 415 -25.31 8.38 0.45
N MET A 416 -24.25 9.08 0.01
CA MET A 416 -24.39 10.39 -0.64
C MET A 416 -25.20 10.29 -1.94
N TYR A 417 -24.95 9.27 -2.76
CA TYR A 417 -25.69 9.04 -4.00
C TYR A 417 -27.18 8.75 -3.73
N LEU A 418 -27.48 7.89 -2.75
CA LEU A 418 -28.85 7.58 -2.36
C LEU A 418 -29.60 8.80 -1.81
N SER A 419 -28.93 9.60 -0.97
CA SER A 419 -29.50 10.84 -0.42
C SER A 419 -29.86 11.84 -1.52
N ARG A 420 -28.97 12.07 -2.48
CA ARG A 420 -29.25 12.93 -3.66
C ARG A 420 -30.46 12.43 -4.45
N LYS A 421 -30.57 11.11 -4.66
CA LYS A 421 -31.70 10.52 -5.40
C LYS A 421 -33.03 10.66 -4.66
N ARG A 422 -33.04 10.61 -3.32
CA ARG A 422 -34.24 10.89 -2.51
C ARG A 422 -34.67 12.35 -2.65
N LEU A 423 -33.73 13.29 -2.44
CA LEU A 423 -34.01 14.72 -2.59
C LEU A 423 -34.58 15.08 -3.97
N GLN A 424 -34.08 14.47 -5.04
CA GLN A 424 -34.62 14.67 -6.39
C GLN A 424 -36.05 14.13 -6.57
N ARG A 425 -36.41 13.04 -5.89
CA ARG A 425 -37.78 12.50 -5.92
C ARG A 425 -38.73 13.40 -5.14
N ASP A 426 -38.33 13.77 -3.92
CA ASP A 426 -39.14 14.62 -3.03
C ASP A 426 -39.37 16.00 -3.68
N ALA A 427 -38.35 16.57 -4.32
CA ALA A 427 -38.50 17.83 -5.06
C ALA A 427 -39.47 17.73 -6.24
N LYS A 428 -39.46 16.61 -6.99
CA LYS A 428 -40.41 16.39 -8.09
C LYS A 428 -41.83 16.20 -7.58
N GLU A 429 -42.00 15.47 -6.48
CA GLU A 429 -43.31 15.24 -5.87
C GLU A 429 -43.89 16.53 -5.30
N ALA A 430 -43.07 17.33 -4.60
CA ALA A 430 -43.46 18.65 -4.11
C ALA A 430 -43.87 19.59 -5.26
N ALA A 431 -43.12 19.61 -6.36
CA ALA A 431 -43.47 20.41 -7.54
C ALA A 431 -44.81 19.98 -8.14
N ARG A 432 -45.08 18.67 -8.24
CA ARG A 432 -46.34 18.12 -8.73
C ARG A 432 -47.52 18.49 -7.83
N LEU A 433 -47.37 18.37 -6.51
CA LEU A 433 -48.41 18.72 -5.54
C LEU A 433 -48.75 20.22 -5.58
N ASN A 434 -47.73 21.08 -5.70
CA ASN A 434 -47.96 22.52 -5.86
C ASN A 434 -48.76 22.84 -7.12
N GLN A 435 -48.45 22.20 -8.25
CA GLN A 435 -49.19 22.41 -9.49
C GLN A 435 -50.68 22.06 -9.35
N VAL A 436 -50.99 20.92 -8.72
CA VAL A 436 -52.39 20.50 -8.49
C VAL A 436 -53.12 21.48 -7.57
N ALA A 437 -52.44 22.00 -6.54
CA ALA A 437 -53.02 23.00 -5.65
C ALA A 437 -53.32 24.32 -6.36
N GLU A 438 -52.43 24.77 -7.24
CA GLU A 438 -52.60 26.00 -8.04
C GLU A 438 -53.81 25.88 -8.98
N GLU A 439 -53.90 24.77 -9.72
CA GLU A 439 -55.02 24.48 -10.63
C GLU A 439 -56.36 24.45 -9.89
N ALA A 440 -56.42 23.81 -8.71
CA ALA A 440 -57.63 23.79 -7.89
C ALA A 440 -58.04 25.19 -7.40
N ASN A 441 -57.07 26.02 -7.02
CA ASN A 441 -57.34 27.37 -6.54
C ASN A 441 -57.85 28.30 -7.66
N GLU A 442 -57.35 28.12 -8.88
CA GLU A 442 -57.80 28.88 -10.04
C GLU A 442 -59.27 28.55 -10.40
N VAL A 443 -59.64 27.26 -10.42
CA VAL A 443 -61.02 26.82 -10.66
C VAL A 443 -61.98 27.42 -9.62
N LYS A 444 -61.62 27.35 -8.34
CA LYS A 444 -62.41 27.93 -7.26
C LYS A 444 -62.60 29.44 -7.42
N SER A 445 -61.54 30.14 -7.82
CA SER A 445 -61.60 31.59 -8.03
C SER A 445 -62.52 31.98 -9.19
N ARG A 446 -62.46 31.26 -10.32
CA ARG A 446 -63.35 31.47 -11.47
C ARG A 446 -64.82 31.23 -11.11
N PHE A 447 -65.12 30.19 -10.32
CA PHE A 447 -66.48 29.91 -9.87
C PHE A 447 -67.08 31.07 -9.06
N LEU A 448 -66.35 31.58 -8.06
CA LEU A 448 -66.81 32.67 -7.19
C LEU A 448 -67.01 34.00 -7.95
N ALA A 449 -66.13 34.30 -8.89
CA ALA A 449 -66.23 35.51 -9.71
C ALA A 449 -67.51 35.50 -10.56
N ASN A 450 -67.80 34.38 -11.22
CA ASN A 450 -68.97 34.29 -12.08
C ASN A 450 -70.29 34.25 -11.27
N MET A 451 -70.28 33.66 -10.07
CA MET A 451 -71.41 33.72 -9.13
C MET A 451 -71.80 35.15 -8.76
N SER A 452 -70.82 35.98 -8.44
CA SER A 452 -71.06 37.38 -8.12
C SER A 452 -71.72 38.13 -9.28
N TYR A 453 -71.35 37.79 -10.52
CA TYR A 453 -71.93 38.40 -11.72
C TYR A 453 -73.41 38.03 -11.91
N ASN A 454 -73.77 36.75 -11.80
CA ASN A 454 -75.15 36.29 -12.02
C ASN A 454 -76.12 36.70 -10.91
N ILE A 455 -75.62 36.98 -9.70
CA ILE A 455 -76.44 37.59 -8.64
C ILE A 455 -76.68 39.07 -8.93
N ARG A 456 -75.67 39.79 -9.44
CA ARG A 456 -75.72 41.23 -9.64
C ARG A 456 -76.73 41.66 -10.72
N ILE A 457 -76.88 40.91 -11.80
CA ILE A 457 -77.79 41.26 -12.91
C ILE A 457 -79.27 41.33 -12.47
N PRO A 458 -79.89 40.25 -11.97
CA PRO A 458 -81.30 40.27 -11.57
C PRO A 458 -81.52 41.21 -10.37
N LEU A 459 -80.55 41.31 -9.45
CA LEU A 459 -80.61 42.27 -8.35
C LEU A 459 -80.66 43.72 -8.86
N ASN A 460 -79.84 44.07 -9.84
CA ASN A 460 -79.87 45.40 -10.46
C ASN A 460 -81.20 45.65 -11.18
N ASN A 461 -81.78 44.64 -11.84
CA ASN A 461 -83.11 44.76 -12.45
C ASN A 461 -84.19 45.02 -11.39
N VAL A 462 -84.23 44.23 -10.31
CA VAL A 462 -85.18 44.45 -9.20
C VAL A 462 -85.04 45.87 -8.64
N VAL A 463 -83.82 46.31 -8.32
CA VAL A 463 -83.58 47.64 -7.77
C VAL A 463 -83.93 48.75 -8.78
N GLY A 464 -83.52 48.59 -10.03
CA GLY A 464 -83.74 49.59 -11.09
C GLY A 464 -85.21 49.78 -11.43
N PHE A 465 -85.94 48.69 -11.69
CA PHE A 465 -87.37 48.77 -11.99
C PHE A 465 -88.18 49.20 -10.75
N SER A 466 -87.75 48.84 -9.53
CA SER A 466 -88.37 49.37 -8.30
C SER A 466 -88.18 50.89 -8.19
N GLN A 467 -87.00 51.40 -8.55
CA GLN A 467 -86.74 52.84 -8.57
C GLN A 467 -87.60 53.55 -9.62
N LEU A 468 -87.74 52.98 -10.82
CA LEU A 468 -88.58 53.53 -11.88
C LEU A 468 -90.06 53.60 -11.46
N LEU A 469 -90.60 52.58 -10.78
CA LEU A 469 -91.95 52.61 -10.21
C LEU A 469 -92.13 53.66 -9.10
N SER A 470 -91.06 53.95 -8.34
CA SER A 470 -91.11 54.91 -7.24
C SER A 470 -91.01 56.39 -7.67
N THR A 471 -90.71 56.64 -8.95
CA THR A 471 -90.52 57.99 -9.48
C THR A 471 -91.79 58.48 -10.18
N ASP A 472 -92.18 59.74 -9.97
CA ASP A 472 -93.41 60.35 -10.51
C ASP A 472 -93.26 60.73 -12.01
N MET A 473 -92.99 59.73 -12.86
CA MET A 473 -92.70 59.89 -14.29
C MET A 473 -93.94 59.87 -15.20
N GLY A 474 -95.16 59.83 -14.63
CA GLY A 474 -96.38 59.78 -15.43
C GLY A 474 -96.57 58.46 -16.20
N LEU A 475 -96.08 57.34 -15.65
CA LEU A 475 -96.23 56.00 -16.21
C LEU A 475 -97.71 55.63 -16.34
N ASP A 476 -98.08 55.00 -17.46
CA ASP A 476 -99.41 54.45 -17.63
C ASP A 476 -99.59 53.15 -16.81
N GLU A 477 -100.83 52.67 -16.66
CA GLU A 477 -101.09 51.46 -15.87
C GLU A 477 -100.52 50.18 -16.50
N LYS A 478 -100.28 50.14 -17.82
CA LYS A 478 -99.64 48.99 -18.46
C LYS A 478 -98.14 48.95 -18.17
N GLU A 479 -97.45 50.09 -18.24
CA GLU A 479 -96.02 50.21 -17.94
C GLU A 479 -95.73 49.88 -16.47
N LYS A 480 -96.59 50.30 -15.54
CA LYS A 480 -96.45 49.91 -14.12
C LYS A 480 -96.60 48.41 -13.92
N GLN A 481 -97.55 47.79 -14.62
CA GLN A 481 -97.77 46.36 -14.52
C GLN A 481 -96.60 45.56 -15.12
N GLU A 482 -96.07 45.97 -16.26
CA GLU A 482 -94.89 45.37 -16.88
C GLU A 482 -93.65 45.48 -15.96
N TYR A 483 -93.42 46.64 -15.34
CA TYR A 483 -92.29 46.79 -14.40
C TYR A 483 -92.47 45.96 -13.14
N SER A 484 -93.70 45.87 -12.62
CA SER A 484 -94.02 45.00 -11.49
C SER A 484 -93.78 43.52 -11.83
N GLU A 485 -94.13 43.10 -13.05
CA GLU A 485 -93.86 41.74 -13.53
C GLU A 485 -92.35 41.48 -13.66
N ILE A 486 -91.58 42.41 -14.22
CA ILE A 486 -90.11 42.29 -14.30
C ILE A 486 -89.48 42.15 -12.91
N ILE A 487 -89.91 42.97 -11.94
CA ILE A 487 -89.42 42.90 -10.55
C ILE A 487 -89.76 41.54 -9.93
N GLN A 488 -90.99 41.07 -10.11
CA GLN A 488 -91.46 39.81 -9.55
C GLN A 488 -90.68 38.63 -10.14
N THR A 489 -90.49 38.61 -11.46
CA THR A 489 -89.71 37.57 -12.15
C THR A 489 -88.25 37.57 -11.71
N ASN A 490 -87.57 38.72 -11.72
CA ASN A 490 -86.16 38.80 -11.31
C ASN A 490 -85.96 38.52 -9.81
N SER A 491 -86.92 38.88 -8.96
CA SER A 491 -86.87 38.54 -7.53
C SER A 491 -87.00 37.04 -7.30
N THR A 492 -87.89 36.39 -8.05
CA THR A 492 -88.08 34.93 -7.99
C THR A 492 -86.82 34.21 -8.50
N GLU A 493 -86.24 34.66 -9.61
CA GLU A 493 -84.97 34.14 -10.15
C GLU A 493 -83.81 34.30 -9.16
N LEU A 494 -83.69 35.46 -8.50
CA LEU A 494 -82.65 35.71 -7.51
C LEU A 494 -82.77 34.79 -6.30
N ILE A 495 -83.99 34.62 -5.75
CA ILE A 495 -84.26 33.71 -4.63
C ILE A 495 -83.90 32.28 -5.03
N GLN A 496 -84.28 31.86 -6.24
CA GLN A 496 -83.95 30.54 -6.74
C GLN A 496 -82.45 30.34 -6.90
N LEU A 497 -81.72 31.31 -7.48
CA LEU A 497 -80.27 31.23 -7.65
C LEU A 497 -79.53 31.16 -6.30
N VAL A 498 -79.96 31.95 -5.31
CA VAL A 498 -79.38 31.90 -3.95
C VAL A 498 -79.65 30.55 -3.31
N ASN A 499 -80.87 30.01 -3.43
CA ASN A 499 -81.21 28.69 -2.90
C ASN A 499 -80.41 27.58 -3.61
N ASP A 500 -80.26 27.65 -4.93
CA ASP A 500 -79.46 26.71 -5.71
C ASP A 500 -77.99 26.74 -5.25
N VAL A 501 -77.39 27.91 -5.03
CA VAL A 501 -76.01 28.03 -4.52
C VAL A 501 -75.86 27.48 -3.09
N LEU A 502 -76.84 27.73 -2.22
CA LEU A 502 -76.85 27.20 -0.86
C LEU A 502 -77.02 25.68 -0.85
N ASP A 503 -77.90 25.14 -1.70
CA ASP A 503 -78.13 23.72 -1.83
C ASP A 503 -76.90 23.01 -2.42
N LEU A 504 -76.26 23.59 -3.43
CA LEU A 504 -74.98 23.12 -3.95
C LEU A 504 -73.93 23.06 -2.84
N SER A 505 -73.77 24.15 -2.08
CA SER A 505 -72.80 24.23 -0.98
C SER A 505 -73.08 23.19 0.12
N ARG A 506 -74.36 22.96 0.45
CA ARG A 506 -74.77 21.94 1.43
C ARG A 506 -74.53 20.52 0.93
N LEU A 507 -74.78 20.26 -0.36
CA LEU A 507 -74.51 18.96 -0.98
C LEU A 507 -73.00 18.68 -1.05
N GLU A 508 -72.19 19.63 -1.47
CA GLU A 508 -70.72 19.50 -1.51
C GLU A 508 -70.12 19.29 -0.12
N ALA A 509 -70.64 20.00 0.90
CA ALA A 509 -70.22 19.83 2.29
C ALA A 509 -70.80 18.57 2.96
N LYS A 510 -71.64 17.78 2.27
CA LYS A 510 -72.40 16.64 2.84
C LYS A 510 -73.27 17.02 4.04
N MET A 511 -73.75 18.25 4.08
CA MET A 511 -74.57 18.84 5.15
C MET A 511 -76.07 18.94 4.80
N MET A 512 -76.46 18.53 3.59
CA MET A 512 -77.86 18.50 3.17
C MET A 512 -78.66 17.50 4.04
N LYS A 513 -79.81 17.93 4.57
CA LYS A 513 -80.74 17.05 5.30
C LYS A 513 -81.87 16.64 4.36
N PHE A 514 -82.03 15.33 4.16
CA PHE A 514 -83.07 14.76 3.31
C PHE A 514 -84.27 14.28 4.13
N GLN A 515 -85.47 14.54 3.63
CA GLN A 515 -86.72 14.04 4.22
C GLN A 515 -87.14 12.77 3.48
N ILE A 516 -86.68 11.61 3.97
CA ILE A 516 -86.92 10.32 3.31
C ILE A 516 -88.35 9.83 3.58
N GLN A 517 -89.09 9.57 2.51
CA GLN A 517 -90.43 8.99 2.54
C GLN A 517 -90.57 7.90 1.47
N GLU A 518 -91.57 7.02 1.63
CA GLU A 518 -91.94 6.03 0.62
C GLU A 518 -92.75 6.70 -0.49
N CYS A 519 -92.27 6.60 -1.72
CA CYS A 519 -92.90 7.16 -2.90
C CYS A 519 -93.19 6.08 -3.94
N GLU A 520 -94.40 6.05 -4.47
CA GLU A 520 -94.72 5.27 -5.68
C GLU A 520 -94.16 6.03 -6.89
N ILE A 521 -93.12 5.47 -7.52
CA ILE A 521 -92.32 6.21 -8.51
C ILE A 521 -93.07 6.43 -9.83
N ARG A 522 -93.94 5.51 -10.22
CA ARG A 522 -94.66 5.58 -11.49
C ARG A 522 -95.73 6.66 -11.44
N GLU A 523 -96.51 6.69 -10.37
CA GLU A 523 -97.50 7.75 -10.10
C GLU A 523 -96.81 9.11 -10.03
N MET A 524 -95.69 9.21 -9.29
CA MET A 524 -94.94 10.45 -9.15
C MET A 524 -94.35 10.93 -10.49
N CYS A 525 -93.79 10.05 -11.33
CA CYS A 525 -93.34 10.42 -12.67
C CYS A 525 -94.49 10.83 -13.60
N SER A 526 -95.64 10.16 -13.51
CA SER A 526 -96.85 10.53 -14.27
C SER A 526 -97.33 11.93 -13.89
N ASP A 527 -97.37 12.23 -12.59
CA ASP A 527 -97.76 13.55 -12.08
C ASP A 527 -96.77 14.63 -12.53
N LEU A 528 -95.47 14.37 -12.48
CA LEU A 528 -94.44 15.32 -12.92
C LEU A 528 -94.52 15.63 -14.43
N VAL A 529 -94.77 14.61 -15.26
CA VAL A 529 -95.01 14.80 -16.70
C VAL A 529 -96.31 15.59 -16.93
N GLY A 530 -97.36 15.34 -16.13
CA GLY A 530 -98.59 16.14 -16.15
C GLY A 530 -98.34 17.60 -15.78
N MET A 531 -97.59 17.84 -14.70
CA MET A 531 -97.20 19.19 -14.26
C MET A 531 -96.36 19.91 -15.32
N ALA A 532 -95.43 19.22 -15.98
CA ALA A 532 -94.62 19.81 -17.05
C ALA A 532 -95.49 20.31 -18.23
N ARG A 533 -96.54 19.58 -18.59
CA ARG A 533 -97.51 20.01 -19.62
C ARG A 533 -98.31 21.23 -19.19
N MET A 534 -98.69 21.31 -17.91
CA MET A 534 -99.47 22.45 -17.39
C MET A 534 -98.62 23.72 -17.23
N ASN A 535 -97.36 23.58 -16.81
CA ASN A 535 -96.49 24.70 -16.45
C ASN A 535 -95.66 25.25 -17.62
N SER A 536 -95.90 24.78 -18.85
CA SER A 536 -95.17 25.20 -20.05
C SER A 536 -96.01 26.03 -21.03
N ASP A 537 -97.18 26.50 -20.61
CA ASP A 537 -98.14 27.25 -21.45
C ASP A 537 -98.48 26.58 -22.79
N GLY A 538 -98.31 25.26 -22.87
CA GLY A 538 -98.56 24.44 -24.07
C GLY A 538 -97.33 24.11 -24.91
N HIS A 539 -96.16 24.70 -24.62
CA HIS A 539 -94.94 24.57 -25.43
C HIS A 539 -94.12 23.29 -25.14
N ILE A 540 -94.37 22.58 -24.05
CA ILE A 540 -93.69 21.31 -23.76
C ILE A 540 -94.67 20.14 -23.84
N HIS A 541 -94.48 19.32 -24.87
CA HIS A 541 -95.18 18.06 -25.04
C HIS A 541 -94.41 16.93 -24.34
N ALA A 542 -94.57 16.85 -23.02
CA ALA A 542 -93.90 15.82 -22.21
C ALA A 542 -94.63 14.47 -22.30
N GLN A 543 -93.95 13.34 -22.46
CA GLN A 543 -94.54 11.98 -22.43
C GLN A 543 -93.77 11.04 -21.51
N LEU A 544 -94.50 10.21 -20.75
CA LEU A 544 -93.93 9.11 -19.97
C LEU A 544 -94.01 7.79 -20.76
N GLU A 545 -92.89 7.11 -20.91
CA GLU A 545 -92.78 5.72 -21.40
C GLU A 545 -92.26 4.83 -20.28
N THR A 546 -93.00 3.79 -19.90
CA THR A 546 -92.51 2.84 -18.89
C THR A 546 -93.22 1.50 -18.97
N ASP A 547 -92.44 0.43 -18.77
CA ASP A 547 -92.92 -0.94 -18.58
C ASP A 547 -92.98 -1.31 -17.08
N VAL A 548 -92.65 -0.37 -16.18
CA VAL A 548 -92.70 -0.56 -14.73
C VAL A 548 -94.13 -0.37 -14.25
N GLU A 549 -94.77 -1.43 -13.75
CA GLU A 549 -96.18 -1.38 -13.29
C GLU A 549 -96.35 -0.66 -11.95
N SER A 550 -95.48 -0.96 -10.98
CA SER A 550 -95.39 -0.26 -9.69
C SER A 550 -94.03 -0.49 -9.02
N GLN A 551 -93.49 0.55 -8.38
CA GLN A 551 -92.24 0.46 -7.61
C GLN A 551 -92.20 1.53 -6.52
N ILE A 552 -91.98 1.10 -5.27
CA ILE A 552 -91.80 2.00 -4.12
C ILE A 552 -90.30 2.32 -3.97
N LEU A 553 -89.97 3.60 -3.77
CA LEU A 553 -88.62 4.08 -3.46
C LEU A 553 -88.62 4.87 -2.15
N ARG A 554 -87.52 4.78 -1.40
CA ARG A 554 -87.27 5.60 -0.21
C ARG A 554 -86.37 6.77 -0.57
N MET A 555 -86.95 7.96 -0.75
CA MET A 555 -86.21 9.16 -1.16
C MET A 555 -86.87 10.44 -0.64
N ASP A 556 -86.21 11.57 -0.88
CA ASP A 556 -86.81 12.89 -0.68
C ASP A 556 -87.64 13.26 -1.91
N ALA A 557 -88.96 13.11 -1.78
CA ALA A 557 -89.91 13.36 -2.87
C ALA A 557 -89.84 14.79 -3.40
N ASN A 558 -89.68 15.78 -2.51
CA ASN A 558 -89.65 17.18 -2.91
C ASN A 558 -88.42 17.49 -3.76
N ARG A 559 -87.26 16.98 -3.34
CA ARG A 559 -86.00 17.16 -4.10
C ARG A 559 -86.00 16.38 -5.40
N PHE A 560 -86.55 15.17 -5.40
CA PHE A 560 -86.72 14.40 -6.63
C PHE A 560 -87.63 15.12 -7.62
N ASN A 561 -88.81 15.57 -7.17
CA ASN A 561 -89.76 16.31 -7.99
C ASN A 561 -89.12 17.57 -8.58
N GLN A 562 -88.38 18.32 -7.76
CA GLN A 562 -87.66 19.52 -8.20
C GLN A 562 -86.58 19.18 -9.25
N ALA A 563 -85.81 18.12 -9.05
CA ALA A 563 -84.78 17.71 -9.99
C ALA A 563 -85.38 17.31 -11.35
N VAL A 564 -86.42 16.46 -11.33
CA VAL A 564 -87.07 15.97 -12.54
C VAL A 564 -87.83 17.07 -13.26
N ILE A 565 -88.60 17.91 -12.55
CA ILE A 565 -89.35 19.00 -13.20
C ILE A 565 -88.40 20.01 -13.87
N ASN A 566 -87.25 20.30 -13.25
CA ASN A 566 -86.21 21.15 -13.83
C ASN A 566 -85.57 20.57 -15.09
N MET A 567 -85.59 19.25 -15.26
CA MET A 567 -85.10 18.58 -16.47
C MET A 567 -86.18 18.47 -17.55
N LEU A 568 -87.46 18.57 -17.18
CA LEU A 568 -88.59 18.52 -18.11
C LEU A 568 -88.96 19.90 -18.66
N LEU A 569 -88.72 20.97 -17.91
CA LEU A 569 -89.05 22.35 -18.28
C LEU A 569 -87.86 23.13 -18.84
N TYR A 570 -88.12 24.23 -19.55
CA TYR A 570 -87.08 25.16 -19.94
C TYR A 570 -86.45 25.84 -18.71
N PRO A 571 -85.13 26.08 -18.70
CA PRO A 571 -84.48 26.81 -17.61
C PRO A 571 -84.81 28.31 -17.61
N VAL A 572 -85.34 28.84 -18.72
CA VAL A 572 -85.78 30.22 -18.95
C VAL A 572 -87.05 30.20 -19.83
N PRO A 573 -87.97 31.17 -19.71
CA PRO A 573 -89.19 31.21 -20.54
C PRO A 573 -88.85 31.12 -22.04
N ASN A 574 -89.57 30.26 -22.77
CA ASN A 574 -89.35 30.02 -24.20
C ASN A 574 -90.63 29.53 -24.86
N ASP A 575 -90.99 30.16 -25.99
CA ASP A 575 -92.21 29.91 -26.75
C ASP A 575 -92.02 28.85 -27.85
N THR A 576 -90.90 28.11 -27.83
CA THR A 576 -90.58 27.07 -28.81
C THR A 576 -91.15 25.72 -28.38
N ASP A 577 -92.02 25.16 -29.23
CA ASP A 577 -92.60 23.84 -28.99
C ASP A 577 -91.52 22.75 -28.98
N ARG A 578 -91.52 21.91 -27.94
CA ARG A 578 -90.54 20.82 -27.76
C ARG A 578 -91.19 19.55 -27.22
N GLU A 579 -90.88 18.44 -27.86
CA GLU A 579 -91.22 17.10 -27.35
C GLU A 579 -90.14 16.62 -26.39
N VAL A 580 -90.54 16.35 -25.15
CA VAL A 580 -89.66 15.83 -24.10
C VAL A 580 -90.17 14.45 -23.68
N LYS A 581 -89.30 13.44 -23.70
CA LYS A 581 -89.71 12.07 -23.39
C LYS A 581 -88.98 11.59 -22.14
N MET A 582 -89.75 11.21 -21.13
CA MET A 582 -89.25 10.57 -19.92
C MET A 582 -89.47 9.06 -20.06
N ARG A 583 -88.39 8.29 -20.07
CA ARG A 583 -88.44 6.83 -20.05
C ARG A 583 -87.98 6.31 -18.69
N LEU A 584 -88.78 5.43 -18.10
CA LEU A 584 -88.46 4.74 -16.85
C LEU A 584 -88.29 3.24 -17.12
N GLU A 585 -87.09 2.74 -16.88
CA GLU A 585 -86.69 1.34 -17.04
C GLU A 585 -86.20 0.76 -15.72
N ARG A 586 -86.36 -0.56 -15.56
CA ARG A 586 -85.86 -1.30 -14.40
C ARG A 586 -84.67 -2.16 -14.82
N ASP A 587 -83.53 -1.98 -14.16
CA ASP A 587 -82.40 -2.88 -14.24
C ASP A 587 -82.44 -3.86 -13.06
N GLU A 588 -82.84 -5.10 -13.33
CA GLU A 588 -82.90 -6.19 -12.34
C GLU A 588 -81.52 -6.68 -11.90
N ARG A 589 -80.48 -6.51 -12.72
CA ARG A 589 -79.14 -7.05 -12.42
C ARG A 589 -78.40 -6.19 -11.41
N ASN A 590 -78.58 -4.87 -11.50
CA ASN A 590 -77.90 -3.91 -10.65
C ASN A 590 -78.78 -3.33 -9.54
N GLU A 591 -80.05 -3.75 -9.46
CA GLU A 591 -81.04 -3.24 -8.50
C GLU A 591 -81.22 -1.70 -8.59
N LEU A 592 -81.23 -1.18 -9.83
CA LEU A 592 -81.37 0.24 -10.16
C LEU A 592 -82.61 0.50 -11.01
N LEU A 593 -83.28 1.62 -10.76
CA LEU A 593 -84.17 2.23 -11.73
C LEU A 593 -83.37 3.21 -12.58
N ILE A 594 -83.59 3.18 -13.88
CA ILE A 594 -82.93 4.04 -14.86
C ILE A 594 -83.97 4.99 -15.44
N PHE A 595 -83.68 6.28 -15.37
CA PHE A 595 -84.49 7.35 -15.91
C PHE A 595 -83.75 7.99 -17.08
N HIS A 596 -84.39 8.04 -18.24
CA HIS A 596 -83.90 8.75 -19.40
C HIS A 596 -84.83 9.92 -19.70
N ILE A 597 -84.30 11.14 -19.70
CA ILE A 597 -85.01 12.33 -20.17
C ILE A 597 -84.39 12.73 -21.51
N ILE A 598 -85.07 12.36 -22.58
CA ILE A 598 -84.67 12.60 -23.97
C ILE A 598 -85.16 14.00 -24.37
N ASN A 599 -84.31 14.75 -25.07
CA ASN A 599 -84.56 16.13 -25.48
C ASN A 599 -84.81 17.08 -24.30
N SER A 600 -84.15 16.87 -23.15
CA SER A 600 -84.23 17.79 -22.01
C SER A 600 -83.73 19.19 -22.39
N PRO A 601 -84.51 20.26 -22.14
CA PRO A 601 -84.02 21.64 -22.29
C PRO A 601 -82.80 21.95 -21.43
N LEU A 602 -82.65 21.28 -20.28
CA LEU A 602 -81.56 21.49 -19.34
C LEU A 602 -80.22 20.94 -19.86
N ALA A 603 -80.25 19.98 -20.79
CA ALA A 603 -79.06 19.40 -21.44
C ALA A 603 -78.74 20.03 -22.80
N ASP A 604 -79.53 21.01 -23.24
CA ASP A 604 -79.33 21.67 -24.53
C ASP A 604 -78.28 22.79 -24.42
N PRO A 605 -77.19 22.74 -25.21
CA PRO A 605 -76.15 23.77 -25.20
C PRO A 605 -76.67 25.18 -25.47
N ALA A 606 -77.80 25.33 -26.17
CA ALA A 606 -78.41 26.64 -26.46
C ALA A 606 -78.85 27.40 -25.20
N PHE A 607 -79.17 26.68 -24.10
CA PHE A 607 -79.53 27.28 -22.81
C PHE A 607 -78.41 27.21 -21.78
N SER A 608 -77.17 26.94 -22.21
CA SER A 608 -76.02 26.85 -21.31
C SER A 608 -75.80 28.17 -20.57
N SER A 609 -76.02 28.13 -19.27
CA SER A 609 -75.79 29.23 -18.34
C SER A 609 -75.21 28.68 -17.05
N GLN A 610 -74.59 29.54 -16.24
CA GLN A 610 -74.05 29.06 -14.96
C GLN A 610 -75.15 28.58 -14.00
N GLN A 611 -76.37 29.11 -14.11
CA GLN A 611 -77.52 28.62 -13.37
C GLN A 611 -77.87 27.19 -13.79
N VAL A 612 -77.84 26.89 -15.09
CA VAL A 612 -77.99 25.53 -15.62
C VAL A 612 -76.84 24.63 -15.11
N SER A 613 -75.59 25.09 -15.15
CA SER A 613 -74.45 24.33 -14.62
C SER A 613 -74.60 24.00 -13.13
N ILE A 614 -75.11 24.94 -12.32
CA ILE A 614 -75.39 24.70 -10.90
C ILE A 614 -76.48 23.64 -10.75
N ARG A 615 -77.60 23.77 -11.46
CA ARG A 615 -78.71 22.80 -11.37
C ARG A 615 -78.27 21.40 -11.80
N LEU A 616 -77.50 21.28 -12.88
CA LEU A 616 -76.90 20.01 -13.30
C LEU A 616 -75.97 19.45 -12.21
N LYS A 617 -75.17 20.30 -11.55
CA LYS A 617 -74.28 19.85 -10.48
C LYS A 617 -75.03 19.44 -9.20
N ILE A 618 -76.08 20.16 -8.83
CA ILE A 618 -76.99 19.80 -7.74
C ILE A 618 -77.62 18.45 -8.05
N ASN A 619 -78.15 18.26 -9.25
CA ASN A 619 -78.76 16.99 -9.67
C ASN A 619 -77.73 15.85 -9.60
N GLN A 620 -76.52 16.07 -10.11
CA GLN A 620 -75.45 15.08 -10.01
C GLN A 620 -75.17 14.67 -8.56
N LEU A 621 -74.92 15.64 -7.68
CA LEU A 621 -74.61 15.36 -6.27
C LEU A 621 -75.81 14.75 -5.52
N LEU A 622 -77.04 15.13 -5.90
CA LEU A 622 -78.27 14.57 -5.34
C LEU A 622 -78.39 13.08 -5.65
N PHE A 623 -78.24 12.66 -6.91
CA PHE A 623 -78.37 11.25 -7.28
C PHE A 623 -77.16 10.42 -6.82
N GLU A 624 -75.94 10.98 -6.82
CA GLU A 624 -74.76 10.34 -6.22
C GLU A 624 -74.96 10.07 -4.71
N HIS A 625 -75.66 10.96 -3.99
CA HIS A 625 -75.98 10.74 -2.57
C HIS A 625 -76.86 9.50 -2.36
N PHE A 626 -77.79 9.23 -3.26
CA PHE A 626 -78.69 8.06 -3.22
C PHE A 626 -78.09 6.81 -3.89
N GLY A 627 -76.76 6.76 -4.07
CA GLY A 627 -76.05 5.61 -4.64
C GLY A 627 -76.26 5.44 -6.16
N GLY A 628 -76.84 6.44 -6.81
CA GLY A 628 -77.09 6.48 -8.24
C GLY A 628 -75.98 7.19 -9.04
N SER A 629 -76.22 7.32 -10.34
CA SER A 629 -75.38 8.08 -11.28
C SER A 629 -76.21 9.14 -11.99
N PHE A 630 -75.56 10.20 -12.46
CA PHE A 630 -76.16 11.23 -13.31
C PHE A 630 -75.21 11.53 -14.46
N ILE A 631 -75.66 11.29 -15.69
CA ILE A 631 -74.84 11.38 -16.91
C ILE A 631 -75.64 12.13 -17.98
N ILE A 632 -74.96 13.01 -18.71
CA ILE A 632 -75.49 13.67 -19.91
C ILE A 632 -74.77 13.06 -21.10
N SER A 633 -75.50 12.41 -22.01
CA SER A 633 -74.91 11.78 -23.20
C SER A 633 -74.75 12.79 -24.35
N GLU A 634 -73.72 12.64 -25.17
CA GLU A 634 -73.50 13.43 -26.40
C GLU A 634 -74.22 12.83 -27.64
N GLU A 635 -75.05 11.81 -27.43
CA GLU A 635 -75.86 11.18 -28.48
C GLU A 635 -77.00 12.09 -28.98
N GLU A 636 -77.61 11.74 -30.12
CA GLU A 636 -78.69 12.49 -30.76
C GLU A 636 -79.86 12.73 -29.78
N GLY A 637 -80.15 14.00 -29.45
CA GLY A 637 -81.16 14.39 -28.46
C GLY A 637 -80.66 14.61 -27.02
N THR A 638 -79.35 14.50 -26.78
CA THR A 638 -78.64 14.77 -25.51
C THR A 638 -79.39 14.28 -24.25
N PRO A 639 -79.68 12.97 -24.14
CA PRO A 639 -80.48 12.47 -23.04
C PRO A 639 -79.77 12.62 -21.70
N ILE A 640 -80.49 13.14 -20.72
CA ILE A 640 -80.08 13.09 -19.31
C ILE A 640 -80.46 11.70 -18.80
N THR A 641 -79.47 10.92 -18.38
CA THR A 641 -79.67 9.62 -17.77
C THR A 641 -79.29 9.68 -16.31
N PHE A 642 -80.20 9.29 -15.42
CA PHE A 642 -79.88 9.13 -14.02
C PHE A 642 -80.45 7.85 -13.43
N THR A 643 -79.82 7.36 -12.39
CA THR A 643 -80.20 6.09 -11.74
C THR A 643 -80.46 6.30 -10.26
N ILE A 644 -81.35 5.49 -9.70
CA ILE A 644 -81.61 5.44 -8.27
C ILE A 644 -81.71 3.96 -7.87
N SER A 645 -81.05 3.59 -6.77
CA SER A 645 -81.16 2.24 -6.26
C SER A 645 -82.51 2.01 -5.58
N TYR A 646 -83.14 0.87 -5.88
CA TYR A 646 -84.32 0.38 -5.15
C TYR A 646 -83.96 -0.69 -4.12
N LYS A 647 -82.66 -0.85 -3.83
CA LYS A 647 -82.15 -1.73 -2.77
C LYS A 647 -82.37 -1.07 -1.41
N GLU A 648 -82.87 -1.83 -0.43
CA GLU A 648 -83.24 -1.35 0.92
C GLU A 648 -82.14 -0.59 1.67
#